data_AF-A0AAD5ZSI4-F1
#
_entry.id   AF-A0AAD5ZSI4-F1
#
_cell.length_a   1.000
_cell.length_b   1.000
_cell.length_c   1.000
_cell.angle_alpha   90.00
_cell.angle_beta   90.00
_cell.angle_gamma   90.00
#
_symmetry.space_group_name_H-M   'P 1'
#
loop_
_entity.id
_entity.type
_entity.pdbx_description
1 polymer ?
#
loop_
_entity_poly.entity_id
_entity_poly.type
_entity_poly.pdbx_seq_one_letter_code
_entity_poly.pdbx_strand_id
1 'polypeptide(L)'
;MGRAKVFGNMVFPVRSFMTLETAAHLGLLYFLFLVGVQMDVAVIRRSGKKALVIAAAGMALPFCIGTATSFVFRHQISKNVHQAAFLLFLGVALSVTAFPVLARILAETKLLNSDIGRIAMSAAIINDMCAWVLLALAIAIAEVEGSAFSSLYVLLSGVAFVLMCFFVVRPIMWWLMRRTPEGQSISDGHVCLILAGVTFAGVVTDAIGIHSVFGAFVYGLVIPNGAVSVAIIEKLEDFVMILLLPLFFAISGLRTNVAEMKDILTVGLLVLVFVLASIGKIVGTILIASLYNTPFNEGLALGFLMNTRGLIEMIVLNIGRDKQVLDDQSFATMVLVSVLMTSLVTPVVTTLHRGSRRLVGYKRRNLQLSNPDSELRMLACVNTPRNVPSIISLLGIANPTKRSPIFVYALHLVELTGRASNMLILHSSANSTPLSSRTPHKSNTSSSPHIFSAFESYEQHSGGVSVQPLTTVSPYSTMHEDVCVLAEDKHVSLIVVPFHKQQTVDGGMEPINTSIKTLNENILNKAPCSVAVFVDRGLSSSTVRLATSRRVMLLFFGGPDDCEALAFSMRMIDNPSISLTVVRFLPLEEHQSGASSSSAVNNYPMTNANSAEGQQRIQDEECLHEFHLRTMGRDYVHYIEKFVRNSEEVISTIRNLDSRHELFIVGRSYKNPSTDLTAGLKDWTDCPELGPIGDILVSSDFSMVVSVLVIQQYVPEGHQPALMTTARHGMEGPMNSNQPVQQYLNNANARMSNLSTSPIAPFNVGWN
;
A
#
# COMPACT_ATOMS: atom_id res chain seq x y z
N MET A 1 -20.67 34.81 -1.18
CA MET A 1 -20.82 35.53 -2.48
C MET A 1 -22.21 35.35 -3.12
N GLY A 2 -22.79 34.14 -3.18
CA GLY A 2 -24.10 33.88 -3.83
C GLY A 2 -25.34 34.63 -3.30
N ARG A 3 -25.20 35.47 -2.27
CA ARG A 3 -26.30 36.22 -1.63
C ARG A 3 -26.29 37.71 -1.87
N ALA A 4 -25.22 38.27 -2.44
CA ALA A 4 -25.31 39.63 -2.93
C ALA A 4 -26.38 39.61 -4.03
N LYS A 5 -27.55 40.24 -3.82
CA LYS A 5 -28.71 40.15 -4.73
C LYS A 5 -28.32 40.41 -6.19
N VAL A 6 -27.39 41.35 -6.38
CA VAL A 6 -26.80 41.66 -7.69
C VAL A 6 -26.00 40.47 -8.24
N PHE A 7 -25.09 39.89 -7.45
CA PHE A 7 -24.29 38.71 -7.86
C PHE A 7 -25.14 37.45 -8.05
N GLY A 8 -26.06 37.16 -7.13
CA GLY A 8 -26.96 36.00 -7.21
C GLY A 8 -27.88 36.07 -8.43
N ASN A 9 -28.49 37.22 -8.71
CA ASN A 9 -29.36 37.38 -9.88
C ASN A 9 -28.57 37.45 -11.20
N MET A 10 -27.32 37.94 -11.18
CA MET A 10 -26.47 38.05 -12.37
C MET A 10 -25.77 36.72 -12.73
N VAL A 11 -25.35 35.94 -11.72
CA VAL A 11 -24.59 34.69 -11.90
C VAL A 11 -25.47 33.44 -11.81
N PHE A 12 -26.54 33.46 -11.00
CA PHE A 12 -27.48 32.34 -10.81
C PHE A 12 -28.95 32.76 -10.97
N PRO A 13 -29.40 33.08 -12.19
CA PRO A 13 -30.83 33.33 -12.45
C PRO A 13 -31.69 32.12 -12.04
N VAL A 14 -32.94 32.35 -11.60
CA VAL A 14 -33.85 31.28 -11.12
C VAL A 14 -34.04 30.16 -12.16
N ARG A 15 -34.06 30.49 -13.46
CA ARG A 15 -34.12 29.48 -14.54
C ARG A 15 -32.86 28.62 -14.60
N SER A 16 -31.69 29.21 -14.41
CA SER A 16 -30.40 28.52 -14.38
C SER A 16 -30.25 27.66 -13.11
N PHE A 17 -30.89 28.04 -12.00
CA PHE A 17 -30.91 27.24 -10.78
C PHE A 17 -31.60 25.90 -10.99
N MET A 18 -32.78 25.89 -11.65
CA MET A 18 -33.52 24.65 -11.96
C MET A 18 -32.74 23.72 -12.92
N THR A 19 -32.01 24.29 -13.90
CA THR A 19 -31.16 23.47 -14.78
C THR A 19 -29.93 22.94 -14.06
N LEU A 20 -29.36 23.71 -13.13
CA LEU A 20 -28.26 23.26 -12.29
C LEU A 20 -28.72 22.12 -11.37
N GLU A 21 -29.91 22.25 -10.80
CA GLU A 21 -30.53 21.28 -9.89
C GLU A 21 -30.81 19.95 -10.55
N THR A 22 -31.41 19.98 -11.74
CA THR A 22 -31.60 18.77 -12.54
C THR A 22 -30.26 18.11 -12.90
N ALA A 23 -29.25 18.87 -13.31
CA ALA A 23 -27.91 18.34 -13.58
C ALA A 23 -27.23 17.74 -12.33
N ALA A 24 -27.41 18.36 -11.16
CA ALA A 24 -26.89 17.86 -9.90
C ALA A 24 -27.58 16.56 -9.45
N HIS A 25 -28.90 16.46 -9.58
CA HIS A 25 -29.63 15.22 -9.29
C HIS A 25 -29.26 14.09 -10.25
N LEU A 26 -29.01 14.40 -11.52
CA LEU A 26 -28.49 13.43 -12.48
C LEU A 26 -27.07 12.98 -12.10
N GLY A 27 -26.21 13.93 -11.70
CA GLY A 27 -24.89 13.65 -11.14
C GLY A 27 -24.94 12.73 -9.93
N LEU A 28 -25.89 12.98 -9.04
CA LEU A 28 -26.13 12.17 -7.86
C LEU A 28 -26.58 10.74 -8.22
N LEU A 29 -27.50 10.59 -9.18
CA LEU A 29 -27.92 9.28 -9.69
C LEU A 29 -26.72 8.48 -10.21
N TYR A 30 -25.90 9.07 -11.08
CA TYR A 30 -24.74 8.37 -11.64
C TYR A 30 -23.65 8.11 -10.60
N PHE A 31 -23.45 9.00 -9.63
CA PHE A 31 -22.54 8.75 -8.52
C PHE A 31 -23.00 7.55 -7.69
N LEU A 32 -24.28 7.45 -7.34
CA LEU A 32 -24.77 6.33 -6.53
C LEU A 32 -24.82 5.02 -7.32
N PHE A 33 -25.03 5.11 -8.62
CA PHE A 33 -24.78 3.98 -9.51
C PHE A 33 -23.33 3.51 -9.41
N LEU A 34 -22.34 4.40 -9.57
CA LEU A 34 -20.92 4.04 -9.43
C LEU A 34 -20.59 3.45 -8.06
N VAL A 35 -21.14 4.02 -6.97
CA VAL A 35 -20.98 3.46 -5.62
C VAL A 35 -21.56 2.05 -5.55
N GLY A 36 -22.74 1.81 -6.14
CA GLY A 36 -23.34 0.47 -6.22
C GLY A 36 -22.48 -0.52 -6.99
N VAL A 37 -21.90 -0.11 -8.13
CA VAL A 37 -20.98 -0.94 -8.92
C VAL A 37 -19.66 -1.20 -8.18
N GLN A 38 -19.19 -0.24 -7.38
CA GLN A 38 -17.96 -0.37 -6.58
C GLN A 38 -18.16 -1.28 -5.35
N MET A 39 -19.40 -1.46 -4.88
CA MET A 39 -19.71 -2.30 -3.72
C MET A 39 -19.72 -3.79 -4.09
N ASP A 40 -18.73 -4.52 -3.57
CA ASP A 40 -18.69 -5.97 -3.71
C ASP A 40 -19.43 -6.66 -2.56
N VAL A 41 -20.62 -7.18 -2.86
CA VAL A 41 -21.44 -7.98 -1.92
C VAL A 41 -20.69 -9.22 -1.43
N ALA A 42 -19.74 -9.76 -2.21
CA ALA A 42 -18.92 -10.89 -1.79
C ALA A 42 -17.93 -10.52 -0.69
N VAL A 43 -17.46 -9.26 -0.64
CA VAL A 43 -16.63 -8.74 0.44
C VAL A 43 -17.41 -8.77 1.74
N ILE A 44 -18.67 -8.30 1.76
CA ILE A 44 -19.54 -8.34 2.95
C ILE A 44 -19.64 -9.76 3.53
N ARG A 45 -19.77 -10.78 2.68
CA ARG A 45 -19.83 -12.18 3.12
C ARG A 45 -18.51 -12.69 3.70
N ARG A 46 -17.37 -12.14 3.25
CA ARG A 46 -16.02 -12.47 3.73
C ARG A 46 -15.57 -11.61 4.90
N SER A 47 -16.21 -10.46 5.12
CA SER A 47 -16.00 -9.55 6.24
C SER A 47 -16.32 -10.29 7.53
N GLY A 48 -15.28 -10.85 8.17
CA GLY A 48 -15.44 -11.69 9.36
C GLY A 48 -16.25 -11.01 10.48
N LYS A 49 -16.67 -11.82 11.46
CA LYS A 49 -17.56 -11.39 12.58
C LYS A 49 -17.15 -10.07 13.24
N LYS A 50 -15.84 -9.79 13.33
CA LYS A 50 -15.28 -8.54 13.87
C LYS A 50 -15.83 -7.29 13.17
N ALA A 51 -15.82 -7.24 11.84
CA ALA A 51 -16.29 -6.07 11.09
C ALA A 51 -17.80 -5.83 11.26
N LEU A 52 -18.59 -6.90 11.31
CA LEU A 52 -20.04 -6.82 11.49
C LEU A 52 -20.43 -6.29 12.88
N VAL A 53 -19.75 -6.74 13.94
CA VAL A 53 -20.01 -6.24 15.31
C VAL A 53 -19.59 -4.78 15.44
N ILE A 54 -18.48 -4.38 14.81
CA ILE A 54 -18.02 -2.98 14.79
C ILE A 54 -19.00 -2.08 14.02
N ALA A 55 -19.50 -2.54 12.86
CA ALA A 55 -20.54 -1.84 12.12
C ALA A 55 -21.80 -1.65 12.97
N ALA A 56 -22.30 -2.74 13.57
CA ALA A 56 -23.48 -2.71 14.43
C ALA A 56 -23.32 -1.77 15.63
N ALA A 57 -22.19 -1.82 16.34
CA ALA A 57 -21.92 -0.92 17.46
C ALA A 57 -21.78 0.54 17.00
N GLY A 58 -21.12 0.76 15.86
CA GLY A 58 -20.95 2.08 15.25
C GLY A 58 -22.25 2.69 14.75
N MET A 59 -23.28 1.88 14.46
CA MET A 59 -24.58 2.37 14.02
C MET A 59 -25.58 2.48 15.18
N ALA A 60 -25.67 1.47 16.04
CA ALA A 60 -26.69 1.38 17.08
C ALA A 60 -26.56 2.48 18.15
N LEU A 61 -25.35 2.78 18.61
CA LEU A 61 -25.14 3.80 19.65
C LEU A 61 -25.53 5.22 19.19
N PRO A 62 -25.01 5.76 18.07
CA PRO A 62 -25.44 7.07 17.59
C PRO A 62 -26.92 7.09 17.21
N PHE A 63 -27.50 5.97 16.77
CA PHE A 63 -28.93 5.88 16.48
C PHE A 63 -29.77 6.00 17.75
N CYS A 64 -29.41 5.28 18.82
CA CYS A 64 -30.05 5.38 20.12
C CYS A 64 -29.90 6.79 20.72
N ILE A 65 -28.72 7.41 20.59
CA ILE A 65 -28.52 8.80 21.01
C ILE A 65 -29.43 9.72 20.20
N GLY A 66 -29.41 9.64 18.87
CA GLY A 66 -30.26 10.45 17.98
C GLY A 66 -31.75 10.34 18.31
N THR A 67 -32.25 9.13 18.53
CA THR A 67 -33.66 8.89 18.88
C THR A 67 -34.02 9.38 20.29
N ALA A 68 -33.20 9.08 21.30
CA ALA A 68 -33.41 9.59 22.67
C ALA A 68 -33.43 11.12 22.70
N THR A 69 -32.52 11.72 21.94
CA THR A 69 -32.32 13.17 21.89
C THR A 69 -33.46 13.86 21.12
N SER A 70 -33.97 13.21 20.06
CA SER A 70 -35.19 13.62 19.35
C SER A 70 -36.41 13.67 20.27
N PHE A 71 -36.54 12.72 21.21
CA PHE A 71 -37.63 12.70 22.19
C PHE A 71 -37.57 13.88 23.17
N VAL A 72 -36.36 14.23 23.63
CA VAL A 72 -36.13 15.36 24.56
C VAL A 72 -36.39 16.71 23.89
N PHE A 73 -36.01 16.86 22.62
CA PHE A 73 -36.10 18.13 21.89
C PHE A 73 -37.38 18.32 21.07
N ARG A 74 -38.33 17.41 21.25
CA ARG A 74 -39.68 17.43 20.68
C ARG A 74 -40.37 18.79 20.78
N HIS A 75 -40.22 19.50 21.90
CA HIS A 75 -40.94 20.76 22.13
C HIS A 75 -40.27 21.99 21.50
N GLN A 76 -38.99 21.90 21.12
CA GLN A 76 -38.20 23.04 20.64
C GLN A 76 -37.97 23.03 19.12
N ILE A 77 -37.94 21.86 18.47
CA ILE A 77 -37.39 21.75 17.10
C ILE A 77 -38.46 21.64 15.99
N SER A 78 -39.69 21.16 16.24
CA SER A 78 -40.76 21.25 15.23
C SER A 78 -42.14 20.98 15.83
N LYS A 79 -43.10 21.88 15.58
CA LYS A 79 -44.50 21.74 16.05
C LYS A 79 -45.40 20.95 15.08
N ASN A 80 -44.96 20.62 13.86
CA ASN A 80 -45.83 20.19 12.76
C ASN A 80 -45.40 18.92 11.98
N VAL A 81 -44.47 18.09 12.47
CA VAL A 81 -43.94 16.93 11.70
C VAL A 81 -44.32 15.58 12.33
N HIS A 82 -44.53 14.55 11.48
CA HIS A 82 -44.72 13.17 11.90
C HIS A 82 -43.58 12.68 12.81
N GLN A 83 -43.92 12.43 14.07
CA GLN A 83 -42.99 12.10 15.14
C GLN A 83 -42.05 10.93 14.79
N ALA A 84 -42.59 9.81 14.29
CA ALA A 84 -41.79 8.63 13.97
C ALA A 84 -40.79 8.86 12.82
N ALA A 85 -41.19 9.64 11.80
CA ALA A 85 -40.33 9.98 10.69
C ALA A 85 -39.15 10.85 11.14
N PHE A 86 -39.40 11.88 11.94
CA PHE A 86 -38.34 12.75 12.47
C PHE A 86 -37.32 12.00 13.35
N LEU A 87 -37.79 11.10 14.21
CA LEU A 87 -36.96 10.23 15.06
C LEU A 87 -36.03 9.33 14.24
N LEU A 88 -36.59 8.62 13.26
CA LEU A 88 -35.83 7.75 12.37
C LEU A 88 -34.84 8.55 11.54
N PHE A 89 -35.28 9.68 11.01
CA PHE A 89 -34.47 10.52 10.14
C PHE A 89 -33.23 11.06 10.85
N LEU A 90 -33.41 11.61 12.05
CA LEU A 90 -32.29 12.11 12.86
C LEU A 90 -31.36 10.97 13.31
N GLY A 91 -31.93 9.83 13.70
CA GLY A 91 -31.17 8.63 14.04
C GLY A 91 -30.31 8.13 12.89
N VAL A 92 -30.86 8.07 11.67
CA VAL A 92 -30.13 7.69 10.46
C VAL A 92 -29.02 8.68 10.17
N ALA A 93 -29.32 9.99 10.10
CA ALA A 93 -28.35 11.03 9.79
C ALA A 93 -27.11 11.00 10.72
N LEU A 94 -27.31 10.73 12.01
CA LEU A 94 -26.21 10.64 12.99
C LEU A 94 -25.40 9.34 12.92
N SER A 95 -25.94 8.29 12.29
CA SER A 95 -25.38 6.94 12.33
C SER A 95 -24.64 6.53 11.05
N VAL A 96 -24.86 7.22 9.92
CA VAL A 96 -24.20 6.91 8.64
C VAL A 96 -22.68 7.08 8.74
N THR A 97 -21.94 6.20 8.04
CA THR A 97 -20.49 6.33 7.82
C THR A 97 -20.25 6.22 6.33
N ALA A 98 -19.80 7.29 5.67
CA ALA A 98 -19.71 7.30 4.21
C ALA A 98 -18.52 6.48 3.70
N PHE A 99 -18.79 5.30 3.12
CA PHE A 99 -17.76 4.42 2.57
C PHE A 99 -16.84 5.11 1.55
N PRO A 100 -17.34 5.85 0.54
CA PRO A 100 -16.46 6.42 -0.49
C PRO A 100 -15.47 7.44 0.09
N VAL A 101 -15.91 8.25 1.05
CA VAL A 101 -15.08 9.26 1.72
C VAL A 101 -14.07 8.58 2.65
N LEU A 102 -14.51 7.58 3.40
CA LEU A 102 -13.62 6.78 4.24
C LEU A 102 -12.51 6.10 3.42
N ALA A 103 -12.87 5.49 2.29
CA ALA A 103 -11.92 4.82 1.41
C ALA A 103 -10.85 5.79 0.91
N ARG A 104 -11.28 7.01 0.53
CA ARG A 104 -10.37 8.07 0.11
C ARG A 104 -9.44 8.52 1.24
N ILE A 105 -9.98 8.76 2.44
CA ILE A 105 -9.18 9.13 3.62
C ILE A 105 -8.19 8.01 3.96
N LEU A 106 -8.59 6.74 3.92
CA LEU A 106 -7.71 5.61 4.19
C LEU A 106 -6.60 5.47 3.15
N ALA A 107 -6.90 5.74 1.87
CA ALA A 107 -5.91 5.75 0.81
C ALA A 107 -4.89 6.89 0.99
N GLU A 108 -5.37 8.11 1.29
CA GLU A 108 -4.52 9.29 1.52
C GLU A 108 -3.69 9.17 2.79
N THR A 109 -4.24 8.56 3.85
CA THR A 109 -3.52 8.28 5.10
C THR A 109 -2.69 7.00 5.06
N LYS A 110 -2.70 6.27 3.94
CA LYS A 110 -1.94 5.01 3.73
C LYS A 110 -2.27 3.90 4.72
N LEU A 111 -3.47 3.94 5.30
CA LEU A 111 -3.97 2.95 6.24
C LEU A 111 -4.87 1.90 5.59
N LEU A 112 -5.17 2.08 4.32
CA LEU A 112 -6.05 1.24 3.53
C LEU A 112 -5.74 -0.27 3.59
N ASN A 113 -4.47 -0.64 3.44
CA ASN A 113 -4.03 -2.05 3.49
C ASN A 113 -3.79 -2.56 4.92
N SER A 114 -3.81 -1.66 5.92
CA SER A 114 -3.66 -2.04 7.32
C SER A 114 -4.87 -2.83 7.81
N ASP A 115 -4.70 -3.60 8.89
CA ASP A 115 -5.78 -4.38 9.51
C ASP A 115 -6.96 -3.49 9.90
N ILE A 116 -6.67 -2.27 10.39
CA ILE A 116 -7.65 -1.25 10.76
C ILE A 116 -8.41 -0.76 9.53
N GLY A 117 -7.69 -0.46 8.44
CA GLY A 117 -8.29 0.01 7.18
C GLY A 117 -9.24 -1.03 6.58
N ARG A 118 -8.85 -2.31 6.59
CA ARG A 118 -9.71 -3.40 6.10
C ARG A 118 -10.98 -3.56 6.93
N ILE A 119 -10.86 -3.49 8.26
CA ILE A 119 -12.02 -3.55 9.17
C ILE A 119 -12.92 -2.33 8.98
N ALA A 120 -12.33 -1.14 8.89
CA ALA A 120 -13.05 0.12 8.69
C ALA A 120 -13.83 0.11 7.37
N MET A 121 -13.18 -0.25 6.25
CA MET A 121 -13.82 -0.36 4.94
C MET A 121 -14.98 -1.34 4.95
N SER A 122 -14.77 -2.53 5.52
CA SER A 122 -15.79 -3.58 5.62
C SER A 122 -16.98 -3.13 6.47
N ALA A 123 -16.73 -2.47 7.60
CA ALA A 123 -17.77 -1.95 8.48
C ALA A 123 -18.55 -0.80 7.83
N ALA A 124 -17.87 0.09 7.10
CA ALA A 124 -18.52 1.19 6.39
C ALA A 124 -19.43 0.72 5.26
N ILE A 125 -19.02 -0.30 4.48
CA ILE A 125 -19.90 -0.90 3.46
C ILE A 125 -21.18 -1.45 4.11
N ILE A 126 -21.06 -2.15 5.25
CA ILE A 126 -22.22 -2.67 5.99
C ILE A 126 -23.10 -1.51 6.48
N ASN A 127 -22.49 -0.47 7.06
CA ASN A 127 -23.22 0.70 7.55
C ASN A 127 -23.96 1.43 6.42
N ASP A 128 -23.35 1.60 5.25
CA ASP A 128 -24.00 2.23 4.09
C ASP A 128 -25.18 1.39 3.57
N MET A 129 -25.03 0.06 3.48
CA MET A 129 -26.14 -0.83 3.14
C MET A 129 -27.31 -0.68 4.11
N CYS A 130 -27.03 -0.70 5.41
CA CYS A 130 -28.03 -0.51 6.45
C CYS A 130 -28.65 0.90 6.38
N ALA A 131 -27.86 1.94 6.09
CA ALA A 131 -28.33 3.32 6.01
C ALA A 131 -29.37 3.50 4.90
N TRP A 132 -29.17 2.88 3.73
CA TRP A 132 -30.15 2.93 2.64
C TRP A 132 -31.47 2.23 2.99
N VAL A 133 -31.41 1.08 3.66
CA VAL A 133 -32.61 0.38 4.12
C VAL A 133 -33.37 1.23 5.15
N LEU A 134 -32.66 1.82 6.11
CA LEU A 134 -33.27 2.68 7.12
C LEU A 134 -33.81 3.98 6.54
N LEU A 135 -33.14 4.56 5.53
CA LEU A 135 -33.61 5.76 4.84
C LEU A 135 -34.89 5.48 4.04
N ALA A 136 -34.94 4.37 3.30
CA ALA A 136 -36.14 3.95 2.59
C ALA A 136 -37.32 3.76 3.56
N LEU A 137 -37.07 3.14 4.71
CA LEU A 137 -38.07 2.99 5.77
C LEU A 137 -38.52 4.34 6.35
N ALA A 138 -37.59 5.27 6.58
CA ALA A 138 -37.91 6.60 7.10
C ALA A 138 -38.80 7.39 6.13
N ILE A 139 -38.52 7.34 4.82
CA ILE A 139 -39.31 8.00 3.78
C ILE A 139 -40.71 7.38 3.68
N ALA A 140 -40.80 6.05 3.67
CA ALA A 140 -42.07 5.33 3.60
C ALA A 140 -43.00 5.61 4.81
N ILE A 141 -42.44 6.02 5.94
CA ILE A 141 -43.19 6.46 7.13
C ILE A 141 -43.53 7.95 7.07
N ALA A 142 -42.68 8.77 6.46
CA ALA A 142 -42.87 10.22 6.35
C ALA A 142 -43.98 10.63 5.37
N GLU A 143 -44.20 9.85 4.31
CA GLU A 143 -45.02 10.26 3.16
C GLU A 143 -46.52 9.93 3.30
N VAL A 144 -46.94 9.23 4.36
CA VAL A 144 -48.31 8.71 4.49
C VAL A 144 -49.01 9.22 5.75
N GLU A 145 -49.88 10.23 5.61
CA GLU A 145 -50.74 10.76 6.68
C GLU A 145 -51.91 9.84 7.07
N GLY A 146 -52.10 8.68 6.44
CA GLY A 146 -53.20 7.78 6.79
C GLY A 146 -53.09 6.36 6.22
N SER A 147 -53.04 5.38 7.12
CA SER A 147 -53.07 3.91 6.92
C SER A 147 -51.73 3.19 6.75
N ALA A 148 -51.49 2.21 7.62
CA ALA A 148 -50.35 1.29 7.57
C ALA A 148 -50.24 0.50 6.24
N PHE A 149 -51.34 0.42 5.48
CA PHE A 149 -51.41 -0.27 4.20
C PHE A 149 -50.61 0.43 3.09
N SER A 150 -50.54 1.76 3.08
CA SER A 150 -49.76 2.49 2.06
C SER A 150 -48.25 2.40 2.30
N SER A 151 -47.80 2.49 3.56
CA SER A 151 -46.39 2.27 3.92
C SER A 151 -45.94 0.83 3.62
N LEU A 152 -46.81 -0.15 3.88
CA LEU A 152 -46.57 -1.55 3.51
C LEU A 152 -46.51 -1.74 1.99
N TYR A 153 -47.35 -1.04 1.22
CA TYR A 153 -47.31 -1.06 -0.23
C TYR A 153 -45.96 -0.57 -0.75
N VAL A 154 -45.51 0.63 -0.34
CA VAL A 154 -44.20 1.20 -0.75
C VAL A 154 -43.05 0.24 -0.42
N LEU A 155 -43.04 -0.32 0.80
CA LEU A 155 -42.04 -1.29 1.22
C LEU A 155 -42.05 -2.55 0.34
N LEU A 156 -43.23 -3.13 0.09
CA LEU A 156 -43.38 -4.36 -0.69
C LEU A 156 -43.01 -4.14 -2.17
N SER A 157 -43.39 -3.00 -2.76
CA SER A 157 -42.97 -2.62 -4.11
C SER A 157 -41.47 -2.35 -4.20
N GLY A 158 -40.85 -1.78 -3.16
CA GLY A 158 -39.41 -1.62 -3.08
C GLY A 158 -38.66 -2.96 -3.06
N VAL A 159 -39.14 -3.92 -2.25
CA VAL A 159 -38.61 -5.29 -2.23
C VAL A 159 -38.80 -5.96 -3.60
N ALA A 160 -39.98 -5.83 -4.20
CA ALA A 160 -40.27 -6.39 -5.52
C ALA A 160 -39.34 -5.80 -6.61
N PHE A 161 -39.07 -4.49 -6.57
CA PHE A 161 -38.12 -3.83 -7.45
C PHE A 161 -36.70 -4.39 -7.29
N VAL A 162 -36.21 -4.54 -6.04
CA VAL A 162 -34.90 -5.13 -5.78
C VAL A 162 -34.82 -6.55 -6.35
N LEU A 163 -35.83 -7.40 -6.08
CA LEU A 163 -35.90 -8.76 -6.62
C LEU A 163 -35.92 -8.76 -8.15
N MET A 164 -36.70 -7.88 -8.78
CA MET A 164 -36.74 -7.72 -10.24
C MET A 164 -35.36 -7.36 -10.80
N CYS A 165 -34.64 -6.43 -10.18
CA CYS A 165 -33.28 -6.10 -10.60
C CYS A 165 -32.36 -7.32 -10.50
N PHE A 166 -32.40 -8.07 -9.39
CA PHE A 166 -31.57 -9.28 -9.23
C PHE A 166 -31.92 -10.42 -10.19
N PHE A 167 -33.19 -10.64 -10.52
CA PHE A 167 -33.62 -11.77 -11.36
C PHE A 167 -33.76 -11.45 -12.85
N VAL A 168 -33.93 -10.19 -13.23
CA VAL A 168 -34.13 -9.77 -14.63
C VAL A 168 -32.94 -8.96 -15.14
N VAL A 169 -32.56 -7.90 -14.44
CA VAL A 169 -31.46 -7.03 -14.88
C VAL A 169 -30.12 -7.76 -14.78
N ARG A 170 -29.88 -8.52 -13.69
CA ARG A 170 -28.61 -9.25 -13.51
C ARG A 170 -28.33 -10.25 -14.64
N PRO A 171 -29.27 -11.13 -15.04
CA PRO A 171 -29.00 -12.06 -16.15
C PRO A 171 -28.84 -11.36 -17.49
N ILE A 172 -29.59 -10.28 -17.75
CA ILE A 172 -29.44 -9.47 -18.97
C ILE A 172 -28.03 -8.87 -19.04
N MET A 173 -27.54 -8.28 -17.93
CA MET A 173 -26.19 -7.73 -17.87
C MET A 173 -25.14 -8.82 -18.06
N TRP A 174 -25.33 -10.00 -17.46
CA TRP A 174 -24.41 -11.12 -17.64
C TRP A 174 -24.37 -11.65 -19.06
N TRP A 175 -25.52 -11.70 -19.73
CA TRP A 175 -25.60 -12.03 -21.15
C TRP A 175 -24.89 -10.98 -22.02
N LEU A 176 -25.04 -9.70 -21.71
CA LEU A 176 -24.36 -8.60 -22.40
C LEU A 176 -22.84 -8.71 -22.26
N MET A 177 -22.35 -9.01 -21.05
CA MET A 177 -20.91 -9.20 -20.80
C MET A 177 -20.32 -10.36 -21.58
N ARG A 178 -21.04 -11.48 -21.75
CA ARG A 178 -20.57 -12.64 -22.52
C ARG A 178 -20.40 -12.35 -24.02
N ARG A 179 -21.04 -11.30 -24.54
CA ARG A 179 -20.92 -10.90 -25.94
C ARG A 179 -19.79 -9.90 -26.18
N THR A 180 -19.18 -9.36 -25.13
CA THR A 180 -18.05 -8.42 -25.23
C THR A 180 -16.74 -9.20 -25.08
N PRO A 181 -15.86 -9.27 -26.10
CA PRO A 181 -14.58 -9.98 -26.02
C PRO A 181 -13.68 -9.39 -24.92
N GLU A 182 -12.98 -10.24 -24.17
CA GLU A 182 -12.01 -9.81 -23.15
C GLU A 182 -10.88 -8.99 -23.82
N GLY A 183 -10.70 -7.73 -23.37
CA GLY A 183 -9.60 -6.85 -23.81
C GLY A 183 -9.98 -5.73 -24.80
N GLN A 184 -11.23 -5.64 -25.26
CA GLN A 184 -11.72 -4.48 -26.02
C GLN A 184 -12.46 -3.48 -25.12
N SER A 185 -12.33 -2.19 -25.42
CA SER A 185 -13.07 -1.14 -24.73
C SER A 185 -14.57 -1.33 -24.94
N ILE A 186 -15.37 -1.11 -23.88
CA ILE A 186 -16.83 -1.14 -23.99
C ILE A 186 -17.26 -0.11 -25.05
N SER A 187 -17.96 -0.57 -26.09
CA SER A 187 -18.55 0.32 -27.11
C SER A 187 -19.45 1.36 -26.45
N ASP A 188 -19.37 2.61 -26.91
CA ASP A 188 -20.08 3.75 -26.31
C ASP A 188 -21.61 3.55 -26.27
N GLY A 189 -22.16 2.76 -27.20
CA GLY A 189 -23.57 2.36 -27.18
C GLY A 189 -23.97 1.55 -25.94
N HIS A 190 -23.10 0.68 -25.44
CA HIS A 190 -23.36 -0.09 -24.20
C HIS A 190 -23.31 0.81 -22.97
N VAL A 191 -22.39 1.77 -22.92
CA VAL A 191 -22.32 2.75 -21.82
C VAL A 191 -23.59 3.60 -21.82
N CYS A 192 -24.05 4.05 -22.98
CA CYS A 192 -25.30 4.79 -23.12
C CYS A 192 -26.53 3.97 -22.66
N LEU A 193 -26.61 2.69 -23.05
CA LEU A 193 -27.67 1.78 -22.60
C LEU A 193 -27.67 1.63 -21.07
N ILE A 194 -26.50 1.49 -20.46
CA ILE A 194 -26.35 1.35 -19.01
C ILE A 194 -26.80 2.63 -18.30
N LEU A 195 -26.34 3.80 -18.75
CA LEU A 195 -26.75 5.10 -18.20
C LEU A 195 -28.26 5.33 -18.34
N ALA A 196 -28.86 4.95 -19.47
CA ALA A 196 -30.30 4.99 -19.66
C ALA A 196 -31.03 4.02 -18.72
N GLY A 197 -30.45 2.84 -18.45
CA GLY A 197 -30.95 1.90 -17.45
C GLY A 197 -30.92 2.48 -16.03
N VAL A 198 -29.87 3.23 -15.69
CA VAL A 198 -29.75 3.92 -14.39
C VAL A 198 -30.85 4.98 -14.22
N THR A 199 -31.08 5.82 -15.22
CA THR A 199 -32.14 6.84 -15.15
C THR A 199 -33.52 6.20 -15.11
N PHE A 200 -33.75 5.14 -15.89
CA PHE A 200 -35.00 4.37 -15.85
C PHE A 200 -35.25 3.75 -14.47
N ALA A 201 -34.23 3.12 -13.87
CA ALA A 201 -34.31 2.57 -12.52
C ALA A 201 -34.66 3.66 -11.49
N GLY A 202 -34.07 4.84 -11.62
CA GLY A 202 -34.40 6.00 -10.78
C GLY A 202 -35.85 6.45 -10.91
N VAL A 203 -36.37 6.57 -12.13
CA VAL A 203 -37.77 6.92 -12.41
C VAL A 203 -38.74 5.89 -11.84
N VAL A 204 -38.44 4.60 -11.97
CA VAL A 204 -39.26 3.53 -11.40
C VAL A 204 -39.32 3.63 -9.87
N THR A 205 -38.18 3.87 -9.21
CA THR A 205 -38.19 4.02 -7.75
C THR A 205 -38.91 5.28 -7.28
N ASP A 206 -38.80 6.38 -8.02
CA ASP A 206 -39.53 7.62 -7.73
C ASP A 206 -41.04 7.42 -7.84
N ALA A 207 -41.49 6.70 -8.88
CA ALA A 207 -42.89 6.33 -9.08
C ALA A 207 -43.44 5.39 -7.99
N ILE A 208 -42.58 4.62 -7.33
CA ILE A 208 -42.93 3.75 -6.19
C ILE A 208 -43.13 4.56 -4.89
N GLY A 209 -42.67 5.81 -4.83
CA GLY A 209 -42.63 6.59 -3.58
C GLY A 209 -41.34 6.38 -2.78
N ILE A 210 -40.27 5.94 -3.43
CA ILE A 210 -38.92 5.90 -2.87
C ILE A 210 -38.08 6.95 -3.60
N HIS A 211 -37.06 7.51 -2.96
CA HIS A 211 -36.18 8.47 -3.63
C HIS A 211 -35.44 7.84 -4.83
N SER A 212 -35.42 8.53 -5.98
CA SER A 212 -34.81 8.08 -7.26
C SER A 212 -33.38 7.55 -7.15
N VAL A 213 -32.59 8.13 -6.25
CA VAL A 213 -31.20 7.74 -5.96
C VAL A 213 -31.07 6.27 -5.51
N PHE A 214 -32.09 5.74 -4.82
CA PHE A 214 -32.09 4.33 -4.40
C PHE A 214 -32.13 3.38 -5.59
N GLY A 215 -32.90 3.71 -6.64
CA GLY A 215 -32.97 2.91 -7.86
C GLY A 215 -31.64 2.81 -8.59
N ALA A 216 -30.93 3.94 -8.72
CA ALA A 216 -29.59 3.95 -9.32
C ALA A 216 -28.58 3.11 -8.54
N PHE A 217 -28.62 3.20 -7.22
CA PHE A 217 -27.76 2.40 -6.33
C PHE A 217 -28.02 0.90 -6.49
N VAL A 218 -29.28 0.46 -6.43
CA VAL A 218 -29.67 -0.95 -6.61
C VAL A 218 -29.29 -1.46 -8.01
N TYR A 219 -29.48 -0.63 -9.05
CA TYR A 219 -29.07 -0.97 -10.41
C TYR A 219 -27.56 -1.21 -10.49
N GLY A 220 -26.75 -0.37 -9.81
CA GLY A 220 -25.30 -0.55 -9.70
C GLY A 220 -24.90 -1.85 -9.00
N LEU A 221 -25.52 -2.19 -7.86
CA LEU A 221 -25.26 -3.42 -7.11
C LEU A 221 -25.52 -4.70 -7.91
N VAL A 222 -26.44 -4.62 -8.86
CA VAL A 222 -26.83 -5.74 -9.71
C VAL A 222 -25.83 -5.96 -10.85
N ILE A 223 -25.05 -4.94 -11.22
CA ILE A 223 -24.00 -5.12 -12.23
C ILE A 223 -22.96 -6.11 -11.68
N PRO A 224 -22.74 -7.24 -12.37
CA PRO A 224 -21.76 -8.23 -11.93
C PRO A 224 -20.34 -7.67 -11.97
N ASN A 225 -19.57 -8.01 -10.95
CA ASN A 225 -18.15 -7.68 -10.86
C ASN A 225 -17.36 -8.37 -11.98
N GLY A 226 -16.63 -7.60 -12.79
CA GLY A 226 -15.83 -8.13 -13.89
C GLY A 226 -15.21 -7.04 -14.74
N ALA A 227 -14.59 -7.40 -15.87
CA ALA A 227 -13.94 -6.45 -16.80
C ALA A 227 -14.89 -5.33 -17.28
N VAL A 228 -16.19 -5.59 -17.31
CA VAL A 228 -17.19 -4.59 -17.69
C VAL A 228 -17.42 -3.56 -16.58
N SER A 229 -17.54 -3.97 -15.31
CA SER A 229 -17.68 -3.01 -14.20
C SER A 229 -16.44 -2.12 -14.07
N VAL A 230 -15.26 -2.70 -14.27
CA VAL A 230 -13.97 -2.00 -14.40
C VAL A 230 -14.04 -0.89 -15.43
N ALA A 231 -14.38 -1.22 -16.68
CA ALA A 231 -14.35 -0.28 -17.78
C ALA A 231 -15.46 0.77 -17.70
N ILE A 232 -16.61 0.45 -17.09
CA ILE A 232 -17.67 1.43 -16.78
C ILE A 232 -17.14 2.46 -15.79
N ILE A 233 -16.52 2.00 -14.70
CA ILE A 233 -15.95 2.88 -13.67
C ILE A 233 -14.86 3.77 -14.30
N GLU A 234 -13.90 3.19 -15.02
CA GLU A 234 -12.81 3.95 -15.65
C GLU A 234 -13.31 5.02 -16.64
N LYS A 235 -14.39 4.73 -17.40
CA LYS A 235 -14.97 5.71 -18.33
C LYS A 235 -15.82 6.79 -17.65
N LEU A 236 -16.51 6.47 -16.56
CA LEU A 236 -17.52 7.36 -15.97
C LEU A 236 -17.06 8.06 -14.70
N GLU A 237 -16.13 7.49 -13.93
CA GLU A 237 -15.73 8.01 -12.63
C GLU A 237 -15.19 9.43 -12.73
N ASP A 238 -14.25 9.68 -13.65
CA ASP A 238 -13.69 11.03 -13.83
C ASP A 238 -14.77 12.04 -14.24
N PHE A 239 -15.66 11.66 -15.16
CA PHE A 239 -16.76 12.51 -15.59
C PHE A 239 -17.72 12.84 -14.44
N VAL A 240 -18.13 11.83 -13.68
CA VAL A 240 -19.07 12.01 -12.56
C VAL A 240 -18.42 12.78 -11.41
N MET A 241 -17.20 12.43 -11.02
CA MET A 241 -16.51 12.99 -9.85
C MET A 241 -15.99 14.41 -10.10
N ILE A 242 -15.46 14.70 -11.29
CA ILE A 242 -14.84 16.00 -11.61
C ILE A 242 -15.88 17.01 -12.11
N LEU A 243 -16.87 16.57 -12.88
CA LEU A 243 -17.87 17.49 -13.46
C LEU A 243 -19.18 17.53 -12.68
N LEU A 244 -19.82 16.38 -12.45
CA LEU A 244 -21.20 16.34 -11.94
C LEU A 244 -21.30 16.46 -10.42
N LEU A 245 -20.40 15.82 -9.68
CA LEU A 245 -20.40 15.83 -8.21
C LEU A 245 -20.21 17.23 -7.60
N PRO A 246 -19.32 18.10 -8.15
CA PRO A 246 -19.19 19.46 -7.66
C PRO A 246 -20.47 20.29 -7.83
N LEU A 247 -21.30 19.99 -8.84
CA LEU A 247 -22.60 20.67 -9.02
C LEU A 247 -23.56 20.33 -7.86
N PHE A 248 -23.60 19.07 -7.43
CA PHE A 248 -24.39 18.66 -6.27
C PHE A 248 -23.95 19.40 -4.99
N PHE A 249 -22.64 19.46 -4.73
CA PHE A 249 -22.12 20.21 -3.58
C PHE A 249 -22.37 21.71 -3.69
N ALA A 250 -22.27 22.29 -4.89
CA ALA A 250 -22.57 23.70 -5.11
C ALA A 250 -24.03 24.03 -4.77
N ILE A 251 -24.98 23.18 -5.17
CA ILE A 251 -26.40 23.38 -4.89
C ILE A 251 -26.71 23.15 -3.41
N SER A 252 -26.17 22.08 -2.82
CA SER A 252 -26.32 21.82 -1.39
C SER A 252 -25.75 22.98 -0.56
N GLY A 253 -24.63 23.57 -0.99
CA GLY A 253 -24.05 24.77 -0.40
C GLY A 253 -24.90 26.02 -0.60
N LEU A 254 -25.47 26.24 -1.78
CA LEU A 254 -26.36 27.37 -2.07
C LEU A 254 -27.67 27.29 -1.26
N ARG A 255 -28.16 26.07 -1.05
CA ARG A 255 -29.30 25.74 -0.17
C ARG A 255 -28.98 26.01 1.31
N THR A 256 -27.72 25.96 1.74
CA THR A 256 -27.33 26.13 3.15
C THR A 256 -27.41 27.59 3.59
N ASN A 257 -28.30 27.91 4.54
CA ASN A 257 -28.51 29.26 5.05
C ASN A 257 -27.93 29.49 6.45
N VAL A 258 -26.68 29.94 6.51
CA VAL A 258 -26.01 30.26 7.80
C VAL A 258 -26.62 31.49 8.49
N ALA A 259 -27.28 32.39 7.76
CA ALA A 259 -27.89 33.59 8.36
C ALA A 259 -29.23 33.32 9.08
N GLU A 260 -29.81 32.13 8.88
CA GLU A 260 -30.99 31.66 9.60
C GLU A 260 -30.65 31.01 10.94
N MET A 261 -29.36 30.81 11.26
CA MET A 261 -28.88 30.33 12.56
C MET A 261 -28.99 31.42 13.65
N LYS A 262 -30.19 31.94 13.88
CA LYS A 262 -30.46 32.99 14.86
C LYS A 262 -30.71 32.45 16.25
N ASP A 263 -31.32 31.27 16.34
CA ASP A 263 -31.57 30.63 17.63
C ASP A 263 -30.33 29.85 18.11
N ILE A 264 -29.51 30.53 18.90
CA ILE A 264 -28.28 29.99 19.50
C ILE A 264 -28.57 28.74 20.33
N LEU A 265 -29.76 28.66 20.95
CA LEU A 265 -30.13 27.52 21.79
C LEU A 265 -30.28 26.26 20.93
N THR A 266 -31.09 26.31 19.86
CA THR A 266 -31.26 25.20 18.91
C THR A 266 -29.95 24.83 18.22
N VAL A 267 -29.11 25.80 17.85
CA VAL A 267 -27.79 25.53 17.25
C VAL A 267 -26.88 24.79 18.24
N GLY A 268 -26.72 25.33 19.46
CA GLY A 268 -25.85 24.74 20.48
C GLY A 268 -26.31 23.35 20.89
N LEU A 269 -27.62 23.14 20.94
CA LEU A 269 -28.24 21.85 21.17
C LEU A 269 -27.85 20.82 20.10
N LEU A 270 -28.01 21.18 18.82
CA LEU A 270 -27.75 20.30 17.69
C LEU A 270 -26.26 19.93 17.62
N VAL A 271 -25.38 20.89 17.87
CA VAL A 271 -23.94 20.67 17.99
C VAL A 271 -23.66 19.66 19.11
N LEU A 272 -24.28 19.83 20.28
CA LEU A 272 -24.13 18.90 21.41
C LEU A 272 -24.59 17.48 21.02
N VAL A 273 -25.72 17.33 20.34
CA VAL A 273 -26.21 16.02 19.87
C VAL A 273 -25.19 15.34 18.96
N PHE A 274 -24.65 16.09 18.00
CA PHE A 274 -23.68 15.57 17.05
C PHE A 274 -22.38 15.15 17.74
N VAL A 275 -21.90 15.96 18.70
CA VAL A 275 -20.71 15.64 19.49
C VAL A 275 -20.96 14.38 20.33
N LEU A 276 -22.09 14.28 21.02
CA LEU A 276 -22.46 13.11 21.80
C LEU A 276 -22.60 11.84 20.94
N ALA A 277 -23.26 11.94 19.79
CA ALA A 277 -23.38 10.83 18.84
C ALA A 277 -22.00 10.37 18.33
N SER A 278 -21.12 11.33 18.04
CA SER A 278 -19.76 11.04 17.57
C SER A 278 -18.91 10.38 18.65
N ILE A 279 -18.97 10.88 19.89
CA ILE A 279 -18.34 10.25 21.06
C ILE A 279 -18.89 8.84 21.27
N GLY A 280 -20.22 8.66 21.23
CA GLY A 280 -20.85 7.34 21.37
C GLY A 280 -20.35 6.35 20.32
N LYS A 281 -20.18 6.80 19.08
CA LYS A 281 -19.63 6.00 17.97
C LYS A 281 -18.15 5.66 18.19
N ILE A 282 -17.34 6.61 18.66
CA ILE A 282 -15.92 6.37 18.99
C ILE A 282 -15.79 5.39 20.16
N VAL A 283 -16.53 5.61 21.26
CA VAL A 283 -16.47 4.76 22.45
C VAL A 283 -16.96 3.35 22.13
N GLY A 284 -18.05 3.21 21.38
CA GLY A 284 -18.57 1.90 20.97
C GLY A 284 -17.58 1.11 20.11
N THR A 285 -16.96 1.78 19.15
CA THR A 285 -15.96 1.13 18.28
C THR A 285 -14.70 0.74 19.05
N ILE A 286 -14.22 1.58 19.99
CA ILE A 286 -13.10 1.26 20.88
C ILE A 286 -13.42 0.07 21.79
N LEU A 287 -14.63 0.04 22.39
CA LEU A 287 -15.05 -1.04 23.27
C LEU A 287 -15.03 -2.38 22.54
N ILE A 288 -15.62 -2.43 21.34
CA ILE A 288 -15.60 -3.64 20.51
C ILE A 288 -14.17 -3.96 20.05
N ALA A 289 -13.37 -2.98 19.64
CA ALA A 289 -11.98 -3.22 19.22
C ALA A 289 -11.13 -3.82 20.37
N SER A 290 -11.34 -3.35 21.60
CA SER A 290 -10.68 -3.87 22.80
C SER A 290 -11.08 -5.32 23.11
N LEU A 291 -12.35 -5.69 22.91
CA LEU A 291 -12.81 -7.09 23.06
C LEU A 291 -12.12 -8.04 22.06
N TYR A 292 -11.63 -7.53 20.94
CA TYR A 292 -10.85 -8.27 19.94
C TYR A 292 -9.34 -8.05 20.07
N ASN A 293 -8.84 -7.68 21.26
CA ASN A 293 -7.41 -7.47 21.57
C ASN A 293 -6.69 -6.49 20.62
N THR A 294 -7.41 -5.50 20.08
CA THR A 294 -6.80 -4.44 19.25
C THR A 294 -6.23 -3.36 20.18
N PRO A 295 -4.99 -2.86 19.98
CA PRO A 295 -4.40 -1.87 20.87
C PRO A 295 -5.22 -0.57 20.85
N PHE A 296 -5.23 0.14 21.98
CA PHE A 296 -6.10 1.31 22.20
C PHE A 296 -5.93 2.40 21.12
N ASN A 297 -4.70 2.69 20.70
CA ASN A 297 -4.41 3.70 19.67
C ASN A 297 -5.02 3.33 18.32
N GLU A 298 -5.02 2.04 17.97
CA GLU A 298 -5.64 1.53 16.74
C GLU A 298 -7.17 1.53 16.84
N GLY A 299 -7.71 1.17 18.01
CA GLY A 299 -9.15 1.28 18.28
C GLY A 299 -9.65 2.73 18.23
N LEU A 300 -8.87 3.68 18.73
CA LEU A 300 -9.18 5.11 18.67
C LEU A 300 -9.14 5.63 17.23
N ALA A 301 -8.11 5.27 16.46
CA ALA A 301 -8.03 5.60 15.04
C ALA A 301 -9.23 5.02 14.26
N LEU A 302 -9.61 3.77 14.54
CA LEU A 302 -10.79 3.14 13.95
C LEU A 302 -12.09 3.91 14.29
N GLY A 303 -12.25 4.37 15.53
CA GLY A 303 -13.43 5.13 15.95
C GLY A 303 -13.55 6.49 15.26
N PHE A 304 -12.43 7.19 15.04
CA PHE A 304 -12.43 8.42 14.24
C PHE A 304 -12.71 8.13 12.76
N LEU A 305 -12.15 7.06 12.20
CA LEU A 305 -12.45 6.62 10.84
C LEU A 305 -13.95 6.30 10.66
N MET A 306 -14.61 5.70 11.65
CA MET A 306 -16.06 5.44 11.61
C MET A 306 -16.92 6.70 11.72
N ASN A 307 -16.36 7.84 12.12
CA ASN A 307 -17.05 9.14 12.12
C ASN A 307 -16.91 9.92 10.81
N THR A 308 -16.36 9.29 9.76
CA THR A 308 -16.31 9.89 8.42
C THR A 308 -17.71 10.11 7.88
N ARG A 309 -18.04 11.38 7.77
CA ARG A 309 -19.27 11.89 7.17
C ARG A 309 -18.99 12.27 5.72
N GLY A 310 -20.03 12.34 4.90
CA GLY A 310 -19.82 12.46 3.47
C GLY A 310 -21.08 12.64 2.66
N LEU A 311 -21.00 12.30 1.39
CA LEU A 311 -22.04 12.56 0.42
C LEU A 311 -23.38 11.90 0.80
N ILE A 312 -23.37 10.65 1.28
CA ILE A 312 -24.60 9.93 1.64
C ILE A 312 -25.37 10.66 2.72
N GLU A 313 -24.68 11.19 3.74
CA GLU A 313 -25.32 12.01 4.76
C GLU A 313 -25.91 13.30 4.19
N MET A 314 -25.19 13.97 3.28
CA MET A 314 -25.73 15.16 2.61
C MET A 314 -26.98 14.86 1.80
N ILE A 315 -27.07 13.68 1.18
CA ILE A 315 -28.31 13.22 0.53
C ILE A 315 -29.42 13.09 1.55
N VAL A 316 -29.15 12.38 2.66
CA VAL A 316 -30.13 12.23 3.74
C VAL A 316 -30.59 13.64 4.12
N LEU A 317 -29.73 14.51 4.64
CA LEU A 317 -30.11 15.86 5.07
C LEU A 317 -30.92 16.66 4.02
N ASN A 318 -30.56 16.59 2.73
CA ASN A 318 -31.33 17.25 1.67
C ASN A 318 -32.75 16.68 1.53
N ILE A 319 -32.90 15.36 1.51
CA ILE A 319 -34.23 14.69 1.47
C ILE A 319 -35.08 15.09 2.68
N GLY A 320 -34.46 15.18 3.87
CA GLY A 320 -35.16 15.55 5.10
C GLY A 320 -35.69 16.96 5.08
N ARG A 321 -34.92 17.88 4.51
CA ARG A 321 -35.36 19.25 4.28
C ARG A 321 -36.47 19.32 3.23
N ASP A 322 -36.30 18.62 2.10
CA ASP A 322 -37.28 18.62 1.00
C ASP A 322 -38.63 18.05 1.44
N LYS A 323 -38.63 17.05 2.34
CA LYS A 323 -39.83 16.49 2.99
C LYS A 323 -40.30 17.31 4.20
N GLN A 324 -39.73 18.49 4.44
CA GLN A 324 -40.04 19.37 5.57
C GLN A 324 -39.94 18.70 6.95
N VAL A 325 -39.12 17.65 7.06
CA VAL A 325 -38.78 17.00 8.32
C VAL A 325 -37.75 17.82 9.10
N LEU A 326 -36.88 18.53 8.37
CA LEU A 326 -35.86 19.42 8.92
C LEU A 326 -36.14 20.87 8.50
N ASP A 327 -36.16 21.78 9.47
CA ASP A 327 -36.20 23.21 9.21
C ASP A 327 -34.87 23.70 8.61
N ASP A 328 -34.91 24.81 7.86
CA ASP A 328 -33.75 25.38 7.18
C ASP A 328 -32.56 25.66 8.13
N GLN A 329 -32.87 26.10 9.35
CA GLN A 329 -31.87 26.32 10.40
C GLN A 329 -31.20 25.00 10.82
N SER A 330 -31.98 23.96 11.11
CA SER A 330 -31.46 22.66 11.51
C SER A 330 -30.64 22.02 10.39
N PHE A 331 -31.13 22.07 9.15
CA PHE A 331 -30.39 21.62 7.97
C PHE A 331 -29.03 22.30 7.88
N ALA A 332 -28.98 23.64 7.95
CA ALA A 332 -27.74 24.39 7.84
C ALA A 332 -26.75 24.05 8.96
N THR A 333 -27.23 23.90 10.20
CA THR A 333 -26.37 23.54 11.34
C THR A 333 -25.82 22.12 11.19
N MET A 334 -26.65 21.15 10.81
CA MET A 334 -26.20 19.76 10.59
C MET A 334 -25.14 19.67 9.49
N VAL A 335 -25.34 20.38 8.36
CA VAL A 335 -24.37 20.41 7.27
C VAL A 335 -23.02 20.96 7.75
N LEU A 336 -23.02 22.08 8.47
CA LEU A 336 -21.80 22.73 8.96
C LEU A 336 -21.03 21.84 9.94
N VAL A 337 -21.73 21.23 10.92
CA VAL A 337 -21.10 20.35 11.90
C VAL A 337 -20.54 19.09 11.23
N SER A 338 -21.23 18.54 10.23
CA SER A 338 -20.77 17.34 9.51
C SER A 338 -19.47 17.58 8.76
N VAL A 339 -19.35 18.74 8.08
CA VAL A 339 -18.12 19.14 7.39
C VAL A 339 -16.98 19.33 8.40
N LEU A 340 -17.24 19.99 9.53
CA LEU A 340 -16.24 20.20 10.58
C LEU A 340 -15.77 18.90 11.23
N MET A 341 -16.68 17.95 11.49
CA MET A 341 -16.30 16.66 12.06
C MET A 341 -15.48 15.83 11.08
N THR A 342 -15.83 15.84 9.78
CA THR A 342 -15.07 15.12 8.76
C THR A 342 -13.66 15.68 8.60
N SER A 343 -13.50 17.01 8.59
CA SER A 343 -12.19 17.64 8.45
C SER A 343 -11.26 17.36 9.63
N LEU A 344 -11.80 17.06 10.80
CA LEU A 344 -11.03 16.64 11.99
C LEU A 344 -10.53 15.18 11.92
N VAL A 345 -11.15 14.30 11.12
CA VAL A 345 -10.76 12.87 11.08
C VAL A 345 -9.32 12.68 10.60
N THR A 346 -8.96 13.25 9.45
CA THR A 346 -7.63 13.07 8.85
C THR A 346 -6.46 13.51 9.74
N PRO A 347 -6.44 14.73 10.33
CA PRO A 347 -5.34 15.15 11.21
C PRO A 347 -5.24 14.30 12.48
N VAL A 348 -6.37 13.85 13.04
CA VAL A 348 -6.38 13.01 14.25
C VAL A 348 -5.84 11.61 13.94
N VAL A 349 -6.30 10.97 12.87
CA VAL A 349 -5.85 9.63 12.48
C VAL A 349 -4.35 9.62 12.14
N THR A 350 -3.87 10.64 11.42
CA THR A 350 -2.45 10.73 11.04
C THR A 350 -1.52 10.99 12.23
N THR A 351 -1.94 11.80 13.21
CA THR A 351 -1.16 12.05 14.43
C THR A 351 -1.09 10.81 15.34
N LEU A 352 -2.22 10.12 15.53
CA LEU A 352 -2.29 8.85 16.27
C LEU A 352 -1.36 7.79 15.68
N HIS A 353 -1.34 7.67 14.35
CA HIS A 353 -0.54 6.64 13.69
C HIS A 353 0.95 6.97 13.60
N ARG A 354 1.32 8.26 13.48
CA ARG A 354 2.73 8.69 13.54
C ARG A 354 3.36 8.53 14.92
N GLY A 355 2.58 8.71 15.99
CA GLY A 355 3.05 8.63 17.39
C GLY A 355 3.60 7.26 17.78
N SER A 356 3.05 6.18 17.24
CA SER A 356 3.51 4.80 17.54
C SER A 356 4.79 4.40 16.83
N ARG A 357 5.17 5.08 15.73
CA ARG A 357 6.26 4.66 14.84
C ARG A 357 7.64 5.17 15.26
N ARG A 358 7.73 6.32 15.96
CA ARG A 358 9.02 6.94 16.32
C ARG A 358 9.78 6.26 17.46
N LEU A 359 9.21 5.27 18.15
CA LEU A 359 9.78 4.75 19.40
C LEU A 359 10.61 3.46 19.31
N VAL A 360 10.71 2.81 18.15
CA VAL A 360 11.46 1.55 18.04
C VAL A 360 12.63 1.69 17.06
N GLY A 361 13.71 2.30 17.54
CA GLY A 361 15.02 2.17 16.91
C GLY A 361 15.50 0.73 17.05
N TYR A 362 15.22 -0.15 16.08
CA TYR A 362 15.78 -1.49 16.07
C TYR A 362 17.25 -1.47 15.63
N LYS A 363 18.08 -2.30 16.28
CA LYS A 363 19.54 -2.19 16.31
C LYS A 363 20.28 -2.64 15.03
N ARG A 364 19.59 -3.20 14.01
CA ARG A 364 20.20 -3.88 12.85
C ARG A 364 19.73 -3.32 11.49
N ARG A 365 20.21 -2.12 11.15
CA ARG A 365 19.87 -1.42 9.89
C ARG A 365 20.90 -1.62 8.76
N ASN A 366 22.12 -2.03 9.11
CA ASN A 366 23.22 -2.30 8.17
C ASN A 366 23.61 -3.78 8.27
N LEU A 367 23.95 -4.39 7.12
CA LEU A 367 24.52 -5.72 6.97
C LEU A 367 25.86 -5.83 7.66
N GLN A 368 26.75 -4.83 7.55
CA GLN A 368 28.06 -4.85 8.19
C GLN A 368 27.97 -4.93 9.73
N LEU A 369 26.94 -4.32 10.33
CA LEU A 369 26.68 -4.36 11.77
C LEU A 369 25.90 -5.62 12.20
N SER A 370 25.40 -6.39 11.24
CA SER A 370 24.71 -7.65 11.51
C SER A 370 25.71 -8.79 11.54
N ASN A 371 25.59 -9.69 12.52
CA ASN A 371 26.43 -10.89 12.53
C ASN A 371 26.16 -11.69 11.24
N PRO A 372 27.20 -12.15 10.51
CA PRO A 372 27.00 -12.89 9.25
C PRO A 372 26.13 -14.14 9.43
N ASP A 373 26.24 -14.79 10.59
CA ASP A 373 25.46 -15.97 11.01
C ASP A 373 24.09 -15.62 11.62
N SER A 374 23.61 -14.39 11.50
CA SER A 374 22.27 -14.00 11.97
C SER A 374 21.22 -14.08 10.87
N GLU A 375 19.94 -14.05 11.25
CA GLU A 375 18.84 -13.96 10.28
C GLU A 375 18.96 -12.67 9.45
N LEU A 376 18.98 -12.80 8.12
CA LEU A 376 18.86 -11.65 7.22
C LEU A 376 17.41 -11.44 6.83
N ARG A 377 16.87 -10.28 7.19
CA ARG A 377 15.55 -9.84 6.78
C ARG A 377 15.67 -8.99 5.53
N MET A 378 15.16 -9.50 4.42
CA MET A 378 15.22 -8.86 3.12
C MET A 378 13.82 -8.46 2.65
N LEU A 379 13.66 -7.24 2.15
CA LEU A 379 12.45 -6.79 1.46
C LEU A 379 12.70 -6.79 -0.04
N ALA A 380 12.15 -7.78 -0.75
CA ALA A 380 12.33 -7.92 -2.18
C ALA A 380 11.16 -7.26 -2.93
N CYS A 381 11.42 -6.13 -3.58
CA CYS A 381 10.42 -5.40 -4.35
C CYS A 381 10.26 -6.01 -5.75
N VAL A 382 9.02 -6.26 -6.16
CA VAL A 382 8.67 -6.85 -7.45
C VAL A 382 7.71 -5.92 -8.17
N ASN A 383 8.14 -5.33 -9.28
CA ASN A 383 7.29 -4.51 -10.16
C ASN A 383 6.62 -5.34 -11.27
N THR A 384 7.31 -6.37 -11.76
CA THR A 384 6.80 -7.24 -12.82
C THR A 384 7.13 -8.70 -12.50
N PRO A 385 6.33 -9.67 -12.98
CA PRO A 385 6.59 -11.10 -12.73
C PRO A 385 7.95 -11.57 -13.30
N ARG A 386 8.53 -10.84 -14.27
CA ARG A 386 9.87 -11.14 -14.81
C ARG A 386 10.99 -10.96 -13.80
N ASN A 387 10.79 -10.16 -12.75
CA ASN A 387 11.82 -9.88 -11.75
C ASN A 387 11.98 -11.03 -10.74
N VAL A 388 10.95 -11.88 -10.62
CA VAL A 388 10.89 -12.94 -9.60
C VAL A 388 11.99 -13.99 -9.77
N PRO A 389 12.22 -14.57 -10.97
CA PRO A 389 13.28 -15.57 -11.14
C PRO A 389 14.67 -15.03 -10.80
N SER A 390 14.90 -13.74 -11.04
CA SER A 390 16.16 -13.05 -10.86
C SER A 390 16.45 -12.78 -9.39
N ILE A 391 15.44 -12.35 -8.64
CA ILE A 391 15.50 -12.23 -7.17
C ILE A 391 15.69 -13.61 -6.53
N ILE A 392 15.00 -14.65 -7.01
CA ILE A 392 15.18 -16.02 -6.52
C ILE A 392 16.62 -16.50 -6.78
N SER A 393 17.19 -16.24 -7.96
CA SER A 393 18.60 -16.54 -8.25
C SER A 393 19.53 -15.81 -7.27
N LEU A 394 19.28 -14.53 -6.99
CA LEU A 394 20.06 -13.75 -6.02
C LEU A 394 19.99 -14.32 -4.60
N LEU A 395 18.79 -14.75 -4.17
CA LEU A 395 18.60 -15.44 -2.89
C LEU A 395 19.37 -16.75 -2.81
N GLY A 396 19.44 -17.50 -3.92
CA GLY A 396 20.22 -18.74 -3.99
C GLY A 396 21.73 -18.48 -3.89
N ILE A 397 22.21 -17.40 -4.50
CA ILE A 397 23.62 -16.97 -4.43
C ILE A 397 24.00 -16.55 -3.01
N ALA A 398 23.09 -15.91 -2.26
CA ALA A 398 23.31 -15.51 -0.87
C ALA A 398 23.46 -16.68 0.13
N ASN A 399 23.33 -17.93 -0.33
CA ASN A 399 23.55 -19.17 0.43
C ASN A 399 22.78 -19.27 1.75
N PRO A 400 21.44 -19.30 1.71
CA PRO A 400 20.63 -19.48 2.90
C PRO A 400 20.94 -20.82 3.57
N THR A 401 21.29 -20.81 4.85
CA THR A 401 21.51 -22.03 5.64
C THR A 401 20.70 -21.98 6.93
N LYS A 402 20.64 -23.11 7.66
CA LYS A 402 20.01 -23.12 9.00
C LYS A 402 20.75 -22.23 10.02
N ARG A 403 22.05 -21.96 9.80
CA ARG A 403 22.85 -21.07 10.64
C ARG A 403 22.64 -19.61 10.24
N SER A 404 22.58 -19.33 8.95
CA SER A 404 22.38 -18.00 8.37
C SER A 404 21.06 -17.92 7.57
N PRO A 405 19.89 -18.02 8.22
CA PRO A 405 18.62 -18.04 7.51
C PRO A 405 18.32 -16.70 6.84
N ILE A 406 17.57 -16.74 5.75
CA ILE A 406 17.07 -15.55 5.03
C ILE A 406 15.55 -15.51 5.14
N PHE A 407 15.03 -14.45 5.72
CA PHE A 407 13.61 -14.16 5.75
C PHE A 407 13.28 -13.10 4.70
N VAL A 408 12.47 -13.45 3.71
CA VAL A 408 12.17 -12.59 2.56
C VAL A 408 10.72 -12.12 2.62
N TYR A 409 10.53 -10.82 2.67
CA TYR A 409 9.26 -10.17 2.41
C TYR A 409 9.16 -9.91 0.90
N ALA A 410 8.41 -10.75 0.18
CA ALA A 410 8.23 -10.61 -1.26
C ALA A 410 7.12 -9.59 -1.54
N LEU A 411 7.50 -8.33 -1.76
CA LEU A 411 6.59 -7.19 -1.91
C LEU A 411 6.26 -6.95 -3.39
N HIS A 412 5.04 -7.28 -3.79
CA HIS A 412 4.50 -6.88 -5.09
C HIS A 412 4.03 -5.43 -5.05
N LEU A 413 4.65 -4.58 -5.87
CA LEU A 413 4.34 -3.15 -6.01
C LEU A 413 3.30 -2.98 -7.13
N VAL A 414 2.10 -2.50 -6.78
CA VAL A 414 1.01 -2.28 -7.74
C VAL A 414 0.64 -0.80 -7.77
N GLU A 415 0.58 -0.21 -8.96
CA GLU A 415 0.11 1.16 -9.12
C GLU A 415 -1.38 1.27 -8.79
N LEU A 416 -1.76 2.28 -8.01
CA LEU A 416 -3.15 2.59 -7.75
C LEU A 416 -3.80 3.26 -8.97
N THR A 417 -4.42 2.47 -9.84
CA THR A 417 -5.28 2.98 -10.93
C THR A 417 -6.74 3.06 -10.48
N GLY A 418 -7.21 4.28 -10.21
CA GLY A 418 -8.64 4.66 -10.26
C GLY A 418 -9.67 3.86 -9.46
N ARG A 419 -9.34 3.04 -8.45
CA ARG A 419 -10.37 2.36 -7.63
C ARG A 419 -10.12 2.42 -6.14
N ALA A 420 -11.17 2.81 -5.41
CA ALA A 420 -11.31 2.59 -3.98
C ALA A 420 -11.57 1.12 -3.58
N SER A 421 -12.10 0.30 -4.50
CA SER A 421 -12.50 -1.10 -4.21
C SER A 421 -11.42 -2.16 -4.52
N ASN A 422 -10.51 -1.90 -5.46
CA ASN A 422 -9.33 -2.76 -5.70
C ASN A 422 -8.34 -2.74 -4.51
N MET A 423 -8.52 -1.79 -3.61
CA MET A 423 -7.79 -1.62 -2.37
C MET A 423 -8.01 -2.74 -1.35
N LEU A 424 -9.06 -3.55 -1.50
CA LEU A 424 -9.44 -4.60 -0.54
C LEU A 424 -8.85 -5.98 -0.85
N ILE A 425 -7.89 -6.08 -1.78
CA ILE A 425 -7.30 -7.37 -2.16
C ILE A 425 -6.16 -7.71 -1.19
N LEU A 426 -6.51 -8.40 -0.10
CA LEU A 426 -5.54 -9.20 0.65
C LEU A 426 -5.67 -10.66 0.21
N HIS A 427 -4.60 -11.24 -0.31
CA HIS A 427 -4.45 -12.70 -0.30
C HIS A 427 -4.38 -13.11 1.17
N SER A 428 -5.38 -13.85 1.64
CA SER A 428 -5.37 -14.39 2.99
C SER A 428 -4.12 -15.27 3.15
N SER A 429 -3.17 -14.82 3.97
CA SER A 429 -2.20 -15.72 4.56
C SER A 429 -2.97 -16.78 5.37
N ALA A 430 -2.75 -18.04 5.00
CA ALA A 430 -3.13 -19.27 5.70
C ALA A 430 -4.63 -19.51 5.99
N ASN A 431 -5.29 -20.21 5.06
CA ASN A 431 -6.14 -21.38 5.35
C ASN A 431 -6.43 -22.12 4.03
N SER A 432 -5.54 -23.05 3.68
CA SER A 432 -5.73 -23.97 2.55
C SER A 432 -6.77 -25.03 2.92
N THR A 433 -7.98 -24.88 2.41
CA THR A 433 -8.88 -26.02 2.16
C THR A 433 -9.03 -26.17 0.64
N PRO A 434 -8.63 -27.30 0.03
CA PRO A 434 -8.84 -27.51 -1.39
C PRO A 434 -10.16 -28.26 -1.57
N LEU A 435 -11.22 -27.57 -2.00
CA LEU A 435 -12.31 -28.27 -2.70
C LEU A 435 -13.13 -27.37 -3.63
N SER A 436 -13.23 -27.86 -4.87
CA SER A 436 -14.26 -27.63 -5.90
C SER A 436 -14.21 -26.35 -6.78
N SER A 437 -13.84 -26.63 -8.04
CA SER A 437 -14.33 -26.08 -9.32
C SER A 437 -14.07 -24.61 -9.69
N ARG A 438 -12.92 -24.40 -10.34
CA ARG A 438 -12.75 -23.92 -11.74
C ARG A 438 -13.69 -22.79 -12.23
N THR A 439 -13.15 -21.57 -12.27
CA THR A 439 -13.14 -20.66 -13.46
C THR A 439 -12.00 -19.64 -13.26
N PRO A 440 -11.04 -19.49 -14.20
CA PRO A 440 -9.92 -18.56 -14.02
C PRO A 440 -10.37 -17.14 -14.37
N HIS A 441 -10.62 -16.31 -13.37
CA HIS A 441 -10.76 -14.86 -13.57
C HIS A 441 -9.39 -14.23 -13.81
N LYS A 442 -9.10 -13.84 -15.05
CA LYS A 442 -7.92 -13.02 -15.41
C LYS A 442 -8.33 -11.55 -15.51
N SER A 443 -8.29 -10.83 -14.40
CA SER A 443 -8.05 -9.39 -14.42
C SER A 443 -6.53 -9.15 -14.46
N ASN A 444 -6.07 -7.95 -14.85
CA ASN A 444 -4.65 -7.56 -14.88
C ASN A 444 -3.90 -7.68 -13.53
N THR A 445 -4.55 -8.16 -12.47
CA THR A 445 -3.97 -8.70 -11.23
C THR A 445 -3.50 -10.18 -11.34
N SER A 446 -3.48 -10.75 -12.55
CA SER A 446 -3.10 -12.15 -12.81
C SER A 446 -1.64 -12.49 -12.49
N SER A 447 -0.75 -11.51 -12.29
CA SER A 447 0.65 -11.75 -11.94
C SER A 447 0.89 -12.03 -10.45
N SER A 448 0.10 -11.45 -9.53
CA SER A 448 0.27 -11.64 -8.07
C SER A 448 0.30 -13.11 -7.63
N PRO A 449 -0.66 -13.98 -8.04
CA PRO A 449 -0.62 -15.39 -7.63
C PRO A 449 0.60 -16.11 -8.20
N HIS A 450 1.04 -15.78 -9.42
CA HIS A 450 2.24 -16.37 -10.02
C HIS A 450 3.52 -15.95 -9.27
N ILE A 451 3.63 -14.67 -8.91
CA ILE A 451 4.74 -14.15 -8.11
C ILE A 451 4.83 -14.91 -6.78
N PHE A 452 3.72 -15.03 -6.05
CA PHE A 452 3.70 -15.70 -4.75
C PHE A 452 3.96 -17.19 -4.86
N SER A 453 3.34 -17.88 -5.83
CA SER A 453 3.57 -19.31 -6.05
C SER A 453 5.03 -19.64 -6.35
N ALA A 454 5.76 -18.75 -7.04
CA ALA A 454 7.17 -18.96 -7.35
C ALA A 454 8.06 -18.83 -6.09
N PHE A 455 7.79 -17.83 -5.25
CA PHE A 455 8.50 -17.67 -3.97
C PHE A 455 8.18 -18.78 -2.96
N GLU A 456 6.91 -19.19 -2.85
CA GLU A 456 6.50 -20.31 -2.02
C GLU A 456 7.11 -21.63 -2.51
N SER A 457 7.14 -21.84 -3.84
CA SER A 457 7.83 -22.99 -4.43
C SER A 457 9.33 -22.96 -4.11
N TYR A 458 9.97 -21.80 -4.10
CA TYR A 458 11.38 -21.69 -3.74
C TYR A 458 11.62 -22.00 -2.25
N GLU A 459 10.75 -21.54 -1.35
CA GLU A 459 10.78 -21.88 0.08
C GLU A 459 10.69 -23.40 0.31
N GLN A 460 9.80 -24.10 -0.41
CA GLN A 460 9.62 -25.55 -0.28
C GLN A 460 10.86 -26.36 -0.69
N HIS A 461 11.65 -25.85 -1.64
CA HIS A 461 12.81 -26.56 -2.18
C HIS A 461 14.14 -26.09 -1.55
N SER A 462 14.16 -24.96 -0.85
CA SER A 462 15.38 -24.35 -0.32
C SER A 462 15.39 -24.42 1.21
N GLY A 463 16.42 -25.05 1.79
CA GLY A 463 16.62 -25.03 3.23
C GLY A 463 17.10 -23.66 3.72
N GLY A 464 16.52 -23.12 4.80
CA GLY A 464 16.98 -21.87 5.42
C GLY A 464 16.42 -20.58 4.83
N VAL A 465 15.39 -20.67 3.97
CA VAL A 465 14.62 -19.52 3.48
C VAL A 465 13.21 -19.57 4.08
N SER A 466 12.66 -18.42 4.45
CA SER A 466 11.25 -18.26 4.79
C SER A 466 10.69 -17.09 4.01
N VAL A 467 9.57 -17.27 3.31
CA VAL A 467 8.98 -16.20 2.49
C VAL A 467 7.64 -15.73 3.07
N GLN A 468 7.44 -14.42 3.08
CA GLN A 468 6.16 -13.79 3.35
C GLN A 468 5.75 -12.91 2.16
N PRO A 469 4.79 -13.32 1.35
CA PRO A 469 4.28 -12.51 0.25
C PRO A 469 3.45 -11.33 0.77
N LEU A 470 3.67 -10.14 0.21
CA LEU A 470 2.97 -8.89 0.53
C LEU A 470 2.63 -8.14 -0.76
N THR A 471 1.60 -7.31 -0.72
CA THR A 471 1.25 -6.39 -1.82
C THR A 471 1.04 -5.01 -1.24
N THR A 472 1.60 -4.00 -1.89
CA THR A 472 1.21 -2.61 -1.63
C THR A 472 0.63 -2.00 -2.90
N VAL A 473 -0.38 -1.15 -2.71
CA VAL A 473 -1.09 -0.47 -3.78
C VAL A 473 -1.03 1.02 -3.52
N SER A 474 -0.28 1.75 -4.33
CA SER A 474 -0.13 3.20 -4.17
C SER A 474 0.28 3.89 -5.47
N PRO A 475 0.05 5.20 -5.61
CA PRO A 475 0.61 5.99 -6.70
C PRO A 475 2.15 5.99 -6.65
N TYR A 476 2.82 5.90 -7.81
CA TYR A 476 4.29 5.88 -7.91
C TYR A 476 4.98 7.02 -7.16
N SER A 477 4.36 8.21 -7.12
CA SER A 477 4.88 9.39 -6.42
C SER A 477 5.02 9.21 -4.91
N THR A 478 4.33 8.23 -4.32
CA THR A 478 4.28 8.01 -2.85
C THR A 478 4.63 6.58 -2.45
N MET A 479 4.86 5.70 -3.42
CA MET A 479 5.09 4.27 -3.22
C MET A 479 6.40 3.98 -2.47
N HIS A 480 7.42 4.84 -2.59
CA HIS A 480 8.67 4.71 -1.82
C HIS A 480 8.41 4.77 -0.31
N GLU A 481 7.45 5.57 0.15
CA GLU A 481 7.18 5.68 1.58
C GLU A 481 6.55 4.39 2.10
N ASP A 482 5.77 3.68 1.29
CA ASP A 482 5.17 2.41 1.70
C ASP A 482 6.26 1.34 1.84
N VAL A 483 7.22 1.31 0.90
CA VAL A 483 8.40 0.45 0.98
C VAL A 483 9.21 0.75 2.24
N CYS A 484 9.51 2.03 2.51
CA CYS A 484 10.27 2.43 3.70
C CYS A 484 9.52 2.11 5.00
N VAL A 485 8.22 2.38 5.07
CA VAL A 485 7.38 2.08 6.24
C VAL A 485 7.32 0.58 6.49
N LEU A 486 7.17 -0.22 5.44
CA LEU A 486 7.14 -1.67 5.57
C LEU A 486 8.50 -2.22 5.99
N ALA A 487 9.60 -1.67 5.46
CA ALA A 487 10.94 -2.02 5.88
C ALA A 487 11.18 -1.71 7.37
N GLU A 488 10.65 -0.59 7.87
CA GLU A 488 10.71 -0.22 9.28
C GLU A 488 9.87 -1.15 10.17
N ASP A 489 8.61 -1.40 9.80
CA ASP A 489 7.67 -2.28 10.52
C ASP A 489 8.17 -3.72 10.62
N LYS A 490 8.82 -4.21 9.56
CA LYS A 490 9.34 -5.58 9.48
C LYS A 490 10.79 -5.72 9.94
N HIS A 491 11.42 -4.63 10.38
CA HIS A 491 12.82 -4.58 10.79
C HIS A 491 13.76 -5.18 9.74
N VAL A 492 13.57 -4.75 8.49
CA VAL A 492 14.34 -5.21 7.33
C VAL A 492 15.75 -4.63 7.39
N SER A 493 16.75 -5.44 7.08
CA SER A 493 18.15 -4.99 7.04
C SER A 493 18.64 -4.69 5.62
N LEU A 494 17.95 -5.23 4.60
CA LEU A 494 18.27 -4.99 3.19
C LEU A 494 16.99 -4.91 2.34
N ILE A 495 16.80 -3.80 1.64
CA ILE A 495 15.75 -3.67 0.61
C ILE A 495 16.40 -3.97 -0.75
N VAL A 496 15.83 -4.90 -1.52
CA VAL A 496 16.26 -5.17 -2.89
C VAL A 496 15.23 -4.60 -3.85
N VAL A 497 15.63 -3.62 -4.65
CA VAL A 497 14.81 -3.02 -5.70
C VAL A 497 15.35 -3.38 -7.09
N PRO A 498 14.49 -3.70 -8.05
CA PRO A 498 14.93 -3.97 -9.40
C PRO A 498 15.25 -2.66 -10.14
N PHE A 499 16.20 -2.73 -11.07
CA PHE A 499 16.54 -1.62 -11.96
C PHE A 499 15.35 -1.21 -12.84
N HIS A 500 15.23 0.10 -13.12
CA HIS A 500 14.09 0.64 -13.88
C HIS A 500 14.09 0.24 -15.37
N LYS A 501 15.23 -0.18 -15.92
CA LYS A 501 15.34 -0.70 -17.29
C LYS A 501 15.40 -2.22 -17.29
N GLN A 502 14.84 -2.83 -18.34
CA GLN A 502 14.89 -4.27 -18.59
C GLN A 502 15.69 -4.58 -19.84
N GLN A 503 16.31 -5.76 -19.84
CA GLN A 503 17.04 -6.28 -20.98
C GLN A 503 16.07 -6.65 -22.12
N THR A 504 16.32 -6.12 -23.31
CA THR A 504 15.63 -6.49 -24.55
C THR A 504 16.26 -7.73 -25.18
N VAL A 505 15.60 -8.33 -26.17
CA VAL A 505 16.11 -9.52 -26.89
C VAL A 505 17.45 -9.23 -27.57
N ASP A 506 17.67 -7.97 -27.98
CA ASP A 506 18.90 -7.50 -28.61
C ASP A 506 20.03 -7.24 -27.60
N GLY A 507 19.82 -7.52 -26.31
CA GLY A 507 20.79 -7.32 -25.24
C GLY A 507 20.88 -5.87 -24.72
N GLY A 508 20.15 -4.94 -25.33
CA GLY A 508 20.01 -3.55 -24.86
C GLY A 508 19.16 -3.43 -23.60
N MET A 509 19.11 -2.24 -23.00
CA MET A 509 18.29 -1.96 -21.81
C MET A 509 17.26 -0.87 -22.09
N GLU A 510 15.98 -1.17 -21.97
CA GLU A 510 14.89 -0.21 -22.19
C GLU A 510 14.10 0.09 -20.90
N PRO A 511 13.70 1.34 -20.67
CA PRO A 511 12.88 1.69 -19.52
C PRO A 511 11.46 1.14 -19.68
N ILE A 512 10.97 0.38 -18.68
CA ILE A 512 9.57 -0.10 -18.67
C ILE A 512 8.62 1.06 -18.37
N ASN A 513 8.96 1.81 -17.33
CA ASN A 513 8.21 2.96 -16.84
C ASN A 513 9.22 3.90 -16.16
N THR A 514 9.28 5.14 -16.64
CA THR A 514 10.19 6.17 -16.13
C THR A 514 9.91 6.52 -14.67
N SER A 515 8.70 6.28 -14.17
CA SER A 515 8.31 6.51 -12.79
C SER A 515 9.00 5.57 -11.80
N ILE A 516 9.47 4.39 -12.26
CA ILE A 516 10.24 3.45 -11.44
C ILE A 516 11.61 4.01 -11.10
N LYS A 517 12.22 4.81 -11.99
CA LYS A 517 13.49 5.49 -11.71
C LYS A 517 13.34 6.44 -10.52
N THR A 518 12.32 7.30 -10.56
CA THR A 518 12.02 8.23 -9.46
C THR A 518 11.67 7.49 -8.16
N LEU A 519 10.98 6.36 -8.25
CA LEU A 519 10.72 5.48 -7.10
C LEU A 519 12.02 4.94 -6.48
N ASN A 520 12.92 4.39 -7.29
CA ASN A 520 14.22 3.86 -6.84
C ASN A 520 15.07 4.95 -6.19
N GLU A 521 15.17 6.12 -6.81
CA GLU A 521 15.88 7.29 -6.24
C GLU A 521 15.30 7.70 -4.89
N ASN A 522 13.97 7.75 -4.76
CA ASN A 522 13.33 8.09 -3.50
C ASN A 522 13.56 7.02 -2.41
N ILE A 523 13.57 5.74 -2.76
CA ILE A 523 13.88 4.65 -1.82
C ILE A 523 15.34 4.78 -1.36
N LEU A 524 16.28 4.96 -2.28
CA LEU A 524 17.71 5.10 -1.96
C LEU A 524 17.99 6.30 -1.03
N ASN A 525 17.21 7.37 -1.14
CA ASN A 525 17.38 8.57 -0.31
C ASN A 525 16.70 8.48 1.06
N LYS A 526 15.60 7.71 1.19
CA LYS A 526 14.74 7.71 2.39
C LYS A 526 14.66 6.37 3.12
N ALA A 527 15.34 5.34 2.64
CA ALA A 527 15.27 4.00 3.23
C ALA A 527 15.79 3.98 4.68
N PRO A 528 15.13 3.24 5.59
CA PRO A 528 15.56 3.11 6.98
C PRO A 528 16.65 2.04 7.19
N CYS A 529 17.13 1.42 6.12
CA CYS A 529 18.13 0.35 6.10
C CYS A 529 18.85 0.33 4.74
N SER A 530 19.87 -0.52 4.60
CA SER A 530 20.65 -0.62 3.36
C SER A 530 19.77 -1.03 2.17
N VAL A 531 20.13 -0.55 0.98
CA VAL A 531 19.36 -0.73 -0.25
C VAL A 531 20.26 -1.33 -1.32
N ALA A 532 19.77 -2.34 -2.02
CA ALA A 532 20.42 -2.92 -3.18
C ALA A 532 19.58 -2.66 -4.44
N VAL A 533 20.19 -2.07 -5.46
CA VAL A 533 19.61 -1.98 -6.80
C VAL A 533 20.13 -3.15 -7.62
N PHE A 534 19.22 -3.98 -8.11
CA PHE A 534 19.56 -5.19 -8.83
C PHE A 534 19.23 -5.07 -10.32
N VAL A 535 20.26 -5.17 -11.15
CA VAL A 535 20.18 -5.14 -12.62
C VAL A 535 20.31 -6.57 -13.12
N ASP A 536 19.20 -7.14 -13.59
CA ASP A 536 19.19 -8.48 -14.17
C ASP A 536 19.54 -8.44 -15.66
N ARG A 537 20.57 -9.20 -16.03
CA ARG A 537 21.00 -9.46 -17.42
C ARG A 537 21.11 -10.94 -17.75
N GLY A 538 20.27 -11.76 -17.10
CA GLY A 538 20.22 -13.20 -17.36
C GLY A 538 20.74 -14.07 -16.21
N LEU A 539 20.80 -13.55 -14.97
CA LEU A 539 21.16 -14.35 -13.78
C LEU A 539 20.18 -15.51 -13.53
N SER A 540 18.98 -15.40 -14.10
CA SER A 540 17.93 -16.42 -14.04
C SER A 540 17.92 -17.39 -15.22
N SER A 541 18.82 -17.23 -16.20
CA SER A 541 18.89 -18.08 -17.39
C SER A 541 19.09 -19.56 -17.00
N SER A 542 18.45 -20.46 -17.75
CA SER A 542 18.58 -21.90 -17.56
C SER A 542 20.03 -22.37 -17.64
N THR A 543 20.84 -21.75 -18.52
CA THR A 543 22.29 -22.01 -18.63
C THR A 543 23.03 -21.72 -17.33
N VAL A 544 22.74 -20.58 -16.71
CA VAL A 544 23.31 -20.15 -15.42
C VAL A 544 22.78 -20.99 -14.25
N ARG A 545 21.59 -21.58 -14.36
CA ARG A 545 21.03 -22.50 -13.35
C ARG A 545 21.60 -23.91 -13.41
N LEU A 546 22.08 -24.33 -14.58
CA LEU A 546 22.71 -25.64 -14.82
C LEU A 546 24.23 -25.62 -14.61
N ALA A 547 24.84 -24.44 -14.44
CA ALA A 547 26.26 -24.29 -14.22
C ALA A 547 26.68 -24.94 -12.87
N THR A 548 27.72 -25.76 -12.91
CA THR A 548 28.27 -26.45 -11.72
C THR A 548 29.04 -25.51 -10.79
N SER A 549 29.47 -24.35 -11.29
CA SER A 549 30.15 -23.31 -10.52
C SER A 549 29.79 -21.93 -11.09
N ARG A 550 29.37 -21.02 -10.21
CA ARG A 550 29.04 -19.62 -10.50
C ARG A 550 30.18 -18.72 -10.08
N ARG A 551 30.52 -17.74 -10.91
CA ARG A 551 31.60 -16.77 -10.62
C ARG A 551 31.01 -15.42 -10.27
N VAL A 552 31.30 -14.95 -9.07
CA VAL A 552 30.85 -13.66 -8.54
C VAL A 552 32.08 -12.78 -8.32
N MET A 553 31.99 -11.52 -8.75
CA MET A 553 33.07 -10.54 -8.59
C MET A 553 32.59 -9.38 -7.72
N LEU A 554 33.34 -9.04 -6.69
CA LEU A 554 33.16 -7.82 -5.90
C LEU A 554 34.27 -6.82 -6.25
N LEU A 555 33.90 -5.62 -6.68
CA LEU A 555 34.87 -4.52 -6.86
C LEU A 555 34.85 -3.64 -5.61
N PHE A 556 36.01 -3.47 -4.98
CA PHE A 556 36.18 -2.73 -3.74
C PHE A 556 37.10 -1.53 -3.99
N PHE A 557 36.55 -0.33 -3.95
CA PHE A 557 37.24 0.96 -4.06
C PHE A 557 37.44 1.63 -2.69
N GLY A 558 36.69 1.19 -1.68
CA GLY A 558 36.72 1.70 -0.31
C GLY A 558 35.45 2.48 0.04
N GLY A 559 35.20 2.69 1.33
CA GLY A 559 34.02 3.38 1.80
C GLY A 559 32.90 2.49 2.36
N PRO A 560 31.86 3.12 2.93
CA PRO A 560 30.77 2.43 3.63
C PRO A 560 29.96 1.50 2.73
N ASP A 561 29.67 1.92 1.50
CA ASP A 561 28.88 1.16 0.54
C ASP A 561 29.60 -0.12 0.08
N ASP A 562 30.92 -0.05 -0.11
CA ASP A 562 31.76 -1.20 -0.48
C ASP A 562 31.93 -2.17 0.70
N CYS A 563 32.05 -1.66 1.92
CA CYS A 563 32.05 -2.49 3.14
C CYS A 563 30.71 -3.24 3.29
N GLU A 564 29.60 -2.59 3.00
CA GLU A 564 28.27 -3.19 3.03
C GLU A 564 28.12 -4.26 1.92
N ALA A 565 28.66 -3.98 0.73
CA ALA A 565 28.72 -4.92 -0.39
C ALA A 565 29.59 -6.15 -0.08
N LEU A 566 30.72 -5.94 0.61
CA LEU A 566 31.58 -7.01 1.12
C LEU A 566 30.85 -7.86 2.17
N ALA A 567 30.11 -7.23 3.09
CA ALA A 567 29.31 -7.94 4.10
C ALA A 567 28.20 -8.83 3.47
N PHE A 568 27.56 -8.38 2.39
CA PHE A 568 26.64 -9.23 1.63
C PHE A 568 27.37 -10.39 0.96
N SER A 569 28.53 -10.13 0.35
CA SER A 569 29.36 -11.13 -0.33
C SER A 569 29.91 -12.19 0.63
N MET A 570 30.20 -11.83 1.88
CA MET A 570 30.66 -12.76 2.92
C MET A 570 29.70 -13.92 3.17
N ARG A 571 28.39 -13.73 2.92
CA ARG A 571 27.38 -14.78 3.08
C ARG A 571 27.49 -15.87 2.01
N MET A 572 28.08 -15.54 0.87
CA MET A 572 28.23 -16.46 -0.26
C MET A 572 29.39 -17.45 -0.08
N ILE A 573 30.31 -17.16 0.85
CA ILE A 573 31.56 -17.90 1.04
C ILE A 573 31.29 -19.38 1.41
N ASP A 574 30.24 -19.69 2.17
CA ASP A 574 29.95 -21.09 2.52
C ASP A 574 29.30 -21.91 1.38
N ASN A 575 29.14 -21.32 0.20
CA ASN A 575 28.54 -22.03 -0.94
C ASN A 575 29.63 -22.63 -1.84
N PRO A 576 29.78 -23.97 -1.90
CA PRO A 576 30.81 -24.61 -2.72
C PRO A 576 30.58 -24.44 -4.22
N SER A 577 29.37 -24.06 -4.64
CA SER A 577 29.06 -23.77 -6.05
C SER A 577 29.43 -22.35 -6.46
N ILE A 578 29.91 -21.50 -5.55
CA ILE A 578 30.26 -20.10 -5.84
C ILE A 578 31.77 -19.90 -5.72
N SER A 579 32.36 -19.34 -6.77
CA SER A 579 33.70 -18.78 -6.73
C SER A 579 33.60 -17.26 -6.60
N LEU A 580 34.09 -16.71 -5.49
CA LEU A 580 34.04 -15.28 -5.19
C LEU A 580 35.42 -14.66 -5.42
N THR A 581 35.50 -13.66 -6.28
CA THR A 581 36.71 -12.86 -6.47
C THR A 581 36.49 -11.45 -5.95
N VAL A 582 37.34 -10.99 -5.03
CA VAL A 582 37.32 -9.62 -4.50
C VAL A 582 38.50 -8.87 -5.09
N VAL A 583 38.23 -7.79 -5.82
CA VAL A 583 39.26 -6.94 -6.44
C VAL A 583 39.29 -5.61 -5.71
N ARG A 584 40.37 -5.36 -4.98
CA ARG A 584 40.63 -4.09 -4.30
C ARG A 584 41.39 -3.15 -5.22
N PHE A 585 40.82 -1.97 -5.48
CA PHE A 585 41.47 -0.89 -6.22
C PHE A 585 42.16 0.07 -5.25
N LEU A 586 43.44 0.36 -5.51
CA LEU A 586 44.27 1.27 -4.71
C LEU A 586 44.87 2.35 -5.60
N PRO A 587 44.97 3.60 -5.13
CA PRO A 587 45.69 4.64 -5.86
C PRO A 587 47.19 4.35 -5.90
N LEU A 588 47.84 4.57 -7.04
CA LEU A 588 49.30 4.47 -7.16
C LEU A 588 49.96 5.77 -6.71
N GLU A 589 50.69 5.77 -5.59
CA GLU A 589 51.43 6.94 -5.10
C GLU A 589 52.77 7.10 -5.82
N GLU A 590 52.97 8.19 -6.58
CA GLU A 590 54.27 8.53 -7.18
C GLU A 590 55.26 9.01 -6.11
N HIS A 591 56.16 8.14 -5.66
CA HIS A 591 57.32 8.57 -4.90
C HIS A 591 58.31 9.28 -5.84
N GLN A 592 58.54 10.58 -5.61
CA GLN A 592 59.64 11.31 -6.22
C GLN A 592 60.96 10.60 -5.95
N SER A 593 61.63 10.17 -7.01
CA SER A 593 62.90 9.46 -6.96
C SER A 593 64.03 10.41 -6.57
N GLY A 594 64.59 10.24 -5.38
CA GLY A 594 65.83 10.88 -4.92
C GLY A 594 66.64 9.87 -4.11
N ALA A 595 67.82 9.52 -4.62
CA ALA A 595 68.65 8.40 -4.18
C ALA A 595 69.06 8.42 -2.69
N SER A 596 69.02 7.26 -2.02
CA SER A 596 70.16 6.63 -1.31
C SER A 596 69.76 5.37 -0.53
N SER A 597 70.49 4.28 -0.82
CA SER A 597 70.89 3.14 0.02
C SER A 597 70.07 2.69 1.25
N SER A 598 69.70 1.40 1.20
CA SER A 598 69.73 0.41 2.29
C SER A 598 68.97 0.70 3.59
N SER A 599 67.78 0.11 3.74
CA SER A 599 67.46 -0.94 4.73
C SER A 599 65.93 -1.13 4.79
N ALA A 600 65.47 -2.34 4.50
CA ALA A 600 64.07 -2.72 4.59
C ALA A 600 63.67 -2.84 6.07
N VAL A 601 63.06 -1.79 6.61
CA VAL A 601 62.25 -1.86 7.83
C VAL A 601 61.01 -0.99 7.60
N ASN A 602 59.85 -1.63 7.80
CA ASN A 602 58.51 -1.06 7.79
C ASN A 602 58.45 0.41 8.21
N ASN A 603 57.99 1.27 7.30
CA ASN A 603 57.39 2.55 7.65
C ASN A 603 56.32 2.87 6.60
N TYR A 604 55.07 2.48 6.90
CA TYR A 604 53.91 3.08 6.25
C TYR A 604 53.82 4.54 6.71
N PRO A 605 53.55 5.51 5.81
CA PRO A 605 53.42 6.90 6.19
C PRO A 605 52.21 7.06 7.10
N MET A 606 52.46 7.56 8.30
CA MET A 606 51.46 7.86 9.31
C MET A 606 50.68 9.11 8.88
N THR A 607 49.71 8.95 7.96
CA THR A 607 48.68 9.96 7.72
C THR A 607 47.93 10.21 9.04
N ASN A 608 47.67 11.48 9.38
CA ASN A 608 46.97 11.89 10.59
C ASN A 608 45.70 11.04 10.81
N ALA A 609 45.74 10.11 11.78
CA ALA A 609 44.62 9.22 12.12
C ALA A 609 43.33 9.95 12.54
N ASN A 610 43.43 11.27 12.79
CA ASN A 610 42.32 12.14 13.18
C ASN A 610 41.59 12.80 12.00
N SER A 611 42.04 12.61 10.75
CA SER A 611 41.27 13.08 9.59
C SER A 611 40.14 12.09 9.26
N ALA A 612 39.04 12.59 8.70
CA ALA A 612 37.93 11.73 8.23
C ALA A 612 38.42 10.65 7.25
N GLU A 613 39.46 10.95 6.47
CA GLU A 613 40.12 10.04 5.53
C GLU A 613 40.87 8.91 6.24
N GLY A 614 41.62 9.22 7.30
CA GLY A 614 42.32 8.23 8.11
C GLY A 614 41.34 7.28 8.80
N GLN A 615 40.24 7.83 9.34
CA GLN A 615 39.18 7.05 9.98
C GLN A 615 38.50 6.08 9.01
N GLN A 616 38.19 6.54 7.78
CA GLN A 616 37.57 5.69 6.75
C GLN A 616 38.52 4.58 6.29
N ARG A 617 39.81 4.89 6.06
CA ARG A 617 40.81 3.88 5.70
C ARG A 617 40.94 2.80 6.78
N ILE A 618 40.90 3.17 8.06
CA ILE A 618 40.92 2.21 9.17
C ILE A 618 39.69 1.29 9.11
N GLN A 619 38.50 1.83 8.83
CA GLN A 619 37.28 1.02 8.70
C GLN A 619 37.32 0.08 7.49
N ASP A 620 37.85 0.55 6.36
CA ASP A 620 38.00 -0.25 5.15
C ASP A 620 38.98 -1.42 5.39
N GLU A 621 40.12 -1.15 6.03
CA GLU A 621 41.09 -2.18 6.46
C GLU A 621 40.47 -3.16 7.46
N GLU A 622 39.67 -2.69 8.42
CA GLU A 622 39.01 -3.57 9.40
C GLU A 622 38.01 -4.51 8.73
N CYS A 623 37.24 -4.02 7.75
CA CYS A 623 36.28 -4.82 7.00
C CYS A 623 36.96 -5.88 6.11
N LEU A 624 38.05 -5.49 5.43
CA LEU A 624 38.87 -6.40 4.64
C LEU A 624 39.63 -7.39 5.52
N HIS A 625 40.10 -6.99 6.69
CA HIS A 625 40.77 -7.88 7.63
C HIS A 625 39.84 -8.98 8.12
N GLU A 626 38.59 -8.64 8.47
CA GLU A 626 37.57 -9.63 8.82
C GLU A 626 37.30 -10.60 7.66
N PHE A 627 37.23 -10.09 6.42
CA PHE A 627 37.08 -10.92 5.23
C PHE A 627 38.22 -11.91 5.06
N HIS A 628 39.47 -11.45 5.19
CA HIS A 628 40.65 -12.31 5.09
C HIS A 628 40.63 -13.41 6.16
N LEU A 629 40.34 -13.06 7.42
CA LEU A 629 40.28 -14.02 8.51
C LEU A 629 39.28 -15.16 8.25
N ARG A 630 38.11 -14.86 7.67
CA ARG A 630 37.07 -15.87 7.37
C ARG A 630 37.34 -16.69 6.12
N THR A 631 38.15 -16.17 5.21
CA THR A 631 38.43 -16.79 3.90
C THR A 631 39.75 -17.56 3.86
N MET A 632 40.58 -17.46 4.91
CA MET A 632 41.83 -18.21 5.01
C MET A 632 41.60 -19.71 4.78
N GLY A 633 42.30 -20.27 3.78
CA GLY A 633 42.24 -21.70 3.46
C GLY A 633 41.05 -22.13 2.59
N ARG A 634 40.33 -21.22 1.95
CA ARG A 634 39.24 -21.55 1.01
C ARG A 634 39.67 -21.35 -0.45
N ASP A 635 39.75 -22.43 -1.21
CA ASP A 635 40.26 -22.42 -2.59
C ASP A 635 39.37 -21.68 -3.61
N TYR A 636 38.08 -21.48 -3.30
CA TYR A 636 37.10 -20.84 -4.18
C TYR A 636 36.94 -19.34 -3.93
N VAL A 637 37.73 -18.75 -3.02
CA VAL A 637 37.76 -17.30 -2.78
C VAL A 637 39.11 -16.73 -3.22
N HIS A 638 39.07 -15.72 -4.09
CA HIS A 638 40.25 -15.06 -4.61
C HIS A 638 40.25 -13.59 -4.19
N TYR A 639 41.39 -13.10 -3.72
CA TYR A 639 41.60 -11.70 -3.39
C TYR A 639 42.71 -11.12 -4.26
N ILE A 640 42.44 -10.01 -4.93
CA ILE A 640 43.34 -9.38 -5.91
C ILE A 640 43.43 -7.90 -5.61
N GLU A 641 44.65 -7.37 -5.53
CA GLU A 641 44.89 -5.93 -5.43
C GLU A 641 45.32 -5.37 -6.79
N LYS A 642 44.75 -4.22 -7.17
CA LYS A 642 45.03 -3.50 -8.40
C LYS A 642 45.35 -2.05 -8.10
N PHE A 643 46.55 -1.63 -8.46
CA PHE A 643 46.98 -0.24 -8.34
C PHE A 643 46.65 0.51 -9.63
N VAL A 644 45.95 1.64 -9.50
CA VAL A 644 45.45 2.45 -10.62
C VAL A 644 45.70 3.93 -10.36
N ARG A 645 45.93 4.70 -11.43
CA ARG A 645 46.23 6.14 -11.37
C ARG A 645 45.01 7.01 -11.60
N ASN A 646 44.13 6.59 -12.50
CA ASN A 646 42.98 7.38 -12.95
C ASN A 646 41.77 6.48 -13.32
N SER A 647 40.64 7.12 -13.61
CA SER A 647 39.40 6.44 -13.99
C SER A 647 39.51 5.64 -15.29
N GLU A 648 40.37 6.04 -16.23
CA GLU A 648 40.60 5.30 -17.48
C GLU A 648 41.30 3.96 -17.23
N GLU A 649 42.29 3.94 -16.34
CA GLU A 649 43.00 2.73 -15.93
C GLU A 649 42.09 1.80 -15.11
N VAL A 650 41.15 2.36 -14.33
CA VAL A 650 40.08 1.59 -13.69
C VAL A 650 39.24 0.89 -14.76
N ILE A 651 38.72 1.61 -15.76
CA ILE A 651 37.91 1.02 -16.83
C ILE A 651 38.68 -0.06 -17.59
N SER A 652 39.94 0.20 -17.97
CA SER A 652 40.75 -0.78 -18.71
C SER A 652 41.06 -2.01 -17.86
N THR A 653 41.31 -1.84 -16.56
CA THR A 653 41.51 -2.96 -15.63
C THR A 653 40.25 -3.80 -15.50
N ILE A 654 39.08 -3.18 -15.32
CA ILE A 654 37.81 -3.91 -15.22
C ILE A 654 37.53 -4.65 -16.54
N ARG A 655 37.81 -4.06 -17.72
CA ARG A 655 37.69 -4.73 -19.02
C ARG A 655 38.62 -5.93 -19.18
N ASN A 656 39.80 -5.88 -18.57
CA ASN A 656 40.78 -6.96 -18.59
C ASN A 656 40.47 -8.07 -17.58
N LEU A 657 39.58 -7.85 -16.61
CA LEU A 657 39.10 -8.90 -15.70
C LEU A 657 38.19 -9.85 -16.51
N ASP A 658 38.53 -11.14 -16.51
CA ASP A 658 37.93 -12.21 -17.33
C ASP A 658 36.38 -12.10 -17.43
N SER A 659 35.84 -12.12 -18.65
CA SER A 659 34.42 -11.87 -18.99
C SER A 659 33.46 -13.01 -18.60
N ARG A 660 33.91 -13.93 -17.74
CA ARG A 660 33.19 -15.16 -17.34
C ARG A 660 32.49 -15.04 -15.98
N HIS A 661 32.27 -13.83 -15.47
CA HIS A 661 31.53 -13.58 -14.24
C HIS A 661 30.03 -13.44 -14.53
N GLU A 662 29.18 -13.99 -13.68
CA GLU A 662 27.73 -13.95 -13.84
C GLU A 662 27.09 -12.78 -13.06
N LEU A 663 27.75 -12.34 -11.99
CA LEU A 663 27.31 -11.27 -11.11
C LEU A 663 28.50 -10.39 -10.70
N PHE A 664 28.38 -9.08 -10.93
CA PHE A 664 29.22 -8.07 -10.28
C PHE A 664 28.48 -7.49 -9.07
N ILE A 665 29.19 -7.31 -7.96
CA ILE A 665 28.73 -6.62 -6.76
C ILE A 665 29.61 -5.39 -6.57
N VAL A 666 28.99 -4.23 -6.36
CA VAL A 666 29.68 -2.94 -6.18
C VAL A 666 28.94 -2.07 -5.16
N GLY A 667 29.66 -1.23 -4.42
CA GLY A 667 29.03 -0.15 -3.66
C GLY A 667 28.54 0.97 -4.59
N ARG A 668 27.49 1.69 -4.19
CA ARG A 668 26.90 2.78 -4.98
C ARG A 668 27.80 4.02 -5.03
N SER A 669 28.37 4.44 -3.90
CA SER A 669 29.04 5.73 -3.78
C SER A 669 30.40 5.64 -3.10
N TYR A 670 31.40 6.28 -3.73
CA TYR A 670 32.67 6.65 -3.12
C TYR A 670 32.64 8.14 -2.73
N LYS A 671 32.55 8.44 -1.42
CA LYS A 671 32.44 9.81 -0.86
C LYS A 671 33.78 10.35 -0.33
N ASN A 672 34.87 10.25 -1.11
CA ASN A 672 36.12 10.88 -0.69
C ASN A 672 36.73 11.75 -1.80
N PRO A 673 36.72 13.10 -1.68
CA PRO A 673 37.10 14.00 -2.77
C PRO A 673 38.62 14.06 -3.06
N SER A 674 39.49 13.61 -2.16
CA SER A 674 40.95 13.74 -2.30
C SER A 674 41.64 12.56 -3.01
N THR A 675 40.96 11.41 -3.12
CA THR A 675 41.48 10.14 -3.67
C THR A 675 40.43 9.41 -4.51
N ASP A 676 39.53 10.17 -5.14
CA ASP A 676 38.43 9.60 -5.94
C ASP A 676 38.93 9.09 -7.29
N LEU A 677 39.29 7.80 -7.34
CA LEU A 677 39.60 7.08 -8.57
C LEU A 677 38.42 7.07 -9.57
N THR A 678 37.22 7.43 -9.11
CA THR A 678 35.98 7.48 -9.89
C THR A 678 35.49 8.90 -10.20
N ALA A 679 36.23 9.95 -9.83
CA ALA A 679 35.79 11.35 -10.02
C ALA A 679 35.46 11.65 -11.48
N GLY A 680 36.33 11.25 -12.42
CA GLY A 680 36.11 11.45 -13.85
C GLY A 680 34.92 10.69 -14.42
N LEU A 681 34.33 9.75 -13.67
CA LEU A 681 33.18 8.94 -14.08
C LEU A 681 31.85 9.53 -13.60
N LYS A 682 31.87 10.33 -12.53
CA LYS A 682 30.66 10.94 -11.95
C LYS A 682 29.95 11.85 -12.94
N ASP A 683 30.70 12.62 -13.72
CA ASP A 683 30.16 13.55 -14.71
C ASP A 683 29.47 12.86 -15.90
N TRP A 684 29.72 11.57 -16.11
CA TRP A 684 29.23 10.77 -17.23
C TRP A 684 28.19 9.72 -16.81
N THR A 685 27.58 9.88 -15.63
CA THR A 685 26.62 8.88 -15.09
C THR A 685 25.20 9.14 -15.63
N ASP A 686 24.63 8.21 -16.40
CA ASP A 686 23.27 8.28 -16.95
C ASP A 686 22.20 7.87 -15.92
N CYS A 687 22.52 6.85 -15.11
CA CYS A 687 21.62 6.28 -14.12
C CYS A 687 22.16 6.49 -12.69
N PRO A 688 21.80 7.58 -12.00
CA PRO A 688 22.35 7.91 -10.67
C PRO A 688 21.98 6.88 -9.59
N GLU A 689 20.98 6.03 -9.81
CA GLU A 689 20.62 4.93 -8.91
C GLU A 689 21.70 3.82 -8.85
N LEU A 690 22.58 3.72 -9.85
CA LEU A 690 23.66 2.72 -9.91
C LEU A 690 25.02 3.25 -9.43
N GLY A 691 25.20 4.57 -9.39
CA GLY A 691 26.50 5.18 -9.14
C GLY A 691 27.49 5.00 -10.31
N PRO A 692 28.69 5.59 -10.23
CA PRO A 692 29.60 5.70 -11.37
C PRO A 692 30.08 4.34 -11.91
N ILE A 693 30.45 3.42 -11.01
CA ILE A 693 30.92 2.09 -11.41
C ILE A 693 29.76 1.21 -11.88
N GLY A 694 28.64 1.23 -11.16
CA GLY A 694 27.45 0.44 -11.53
C GLY A 694 26.91 0.83 -12.91
N ASP A 695 26.88 2.12 -13.22
CA ASP A 695 26.41 2.62 -14.52
C ASP A 695 27.31 2.17 -15.69
N ILE A 696 28.64 2.18 -15.50
CA ILE A 696 29.60 1.67 -16.50
C ILE A 696 29.43 0.17 -16.74
N LEU A 697 29.27 -0.62 -15.68
CA LEU A 697 29.05 -2.06 -15.80
C LEU A 697 27.73 -2.37 -16.53
N VAL A 698 26.75 -1.47 -16.42
CA VAL A 698 25.46 -1.54 -17.10
C VAL A 698 25.50 -0.83 -18.47
N SER A 699 26.60 -0.21 -18.88
CA SER A 699 26.72 0.31 -20.25
C SER A 699 26.73 -0.84 -21.28
N SER A 700 26.24 -0.57 -22.49
CA SER A 700 26.34 -1.49 -23.64
C SER A 700 27.80 -1.80 -24.01
N ASP A 701 28.71 -0.90 -23.64
CA ASP A 701 30.13 -0.96 -24.01
C ASP A 701 30.94 -1.95 -23.15
N PHE A 702 30.35 -2.47 -22.07
CA PHE A 702 31.04 -3.33 -21.11
C PHE A 702 30.66 -4.80 -21.26
N SER A 703 29.42 -5.16 -20.95
CA SER A 703 28.90 -6.52 -21.21
C SER A 703 27.39 -6.55 -21.21
N MET A 704 26.81 -7.16 -22.24
CA MET A 704 25.35 -7.29 -22.36
C MET A 704 24.78 -8.42 -21.49
N VAL A 705 25.59 -9.29 -20.87
CA VAL A 705 25.11 -10.56 -20.27
C VAL A 705 25.37 -10.68 -18.77
N VAL A 706 26.11 -9.74 -18.17
CA VAL A 706 26.47 -9.84 -16.74
C VAL A 706 25.52 -9.03 -15.87
N SER A 707 24.97 -9.65 -14.83
CA SER A 707 24.09 -8.97 -13.89
C SER A 707 24.89 -8.16 -12.88
N VAL A 708 24.31 -7.06 -12.37
CA VAL A 708 25.00 -6.13 -11.47
C VAL A 708 24.13 -5.90 -10.23
N LEU A 709 24.74 -6.01 -9.05
CA LEU A 709 24.14 -5.68 -7.77
C LEU A 709 24.87 -4.48 -7.18
N VAL A 710 24.18 -3.34 -7.11
CA VAL A 710 24.72 -2.12 -6.51
C VAL A 710 24.15 -2.00 -5.10
N ILE A 711 25.01 -1.88 -4.08
CA ILE A 711 24.59 -1.78 -2.67
C ILE A 711 24.92 -0.40 -2.12
N GLN A 712 23.96 0.19 -1.41
CA GLN A 712 24.14 1.42 -0.64
C GLN A 712 23.92 1.12 0.83
N GLN A 713 24.87 1.53 1.67
CA GLN A 713 24.76 1.41 3.12
C GLN A 713 23.78 2.45 3.67
N TYR A 714 23.03 2.06 4.70
CA TYR A 714 22.26 3.03 5.49
C TYR A 714 23.17 3.88 6.39
N VAL A 715 23.02 5.20 6.26
CA VAL A 715 23.68 6.20 7.10
C VAL A 715 22.61 6.91 7.93
N PRO A 716 22.69 6.91 9.28
CA PRO A 716 21.75 7.64 10.11
C PRO A 716 21.78 9.13 9.80
N GLU A 717 20.64 9.73 9.45
CA GLU A 717 20.53 11.19 9.34
C GLU A 717 20.80 11.83 10.72
N GLY A 718 21.86 12.64 10.82
CA GLY A 718 22.00 13.62 11.91
C GLY A 718 23.00 13.32 13.05
N HIS A 719 23.98 12.43 12.89
CA HIS A 719 25.15 12.41 13.78
C HIS A 719 26.43 12.59 12.97
N GLN A 720 27.08 13.75 13.13
CA GLN A 720 28.50 13.91 12.80
C GLN A 720 29.29 12.75 13.44
N PRO A 721 30.35 12.24 12.79
CA PRO A 721 31.14 11.13 13.30
C PRO A 721 31.97 11.61 14.50
N ALA A 722 31.32 11.70 15.67
CA ALA A 722 31.97 11.93 16.95
C ALA A 722 31.71 10.70 17.81
N LEU A 723 32.78 9.91 18.01
CA LEU A 723 32.91 8.81 18.96
C LEU A 723 31.88 7.67 18.84
N MET A 724 32.17 6.72 17.96
CA MET A 724 31.80 5.31 18.18
C MET A 724 33.07 4.44 18.21
N THR A 725 33.97 4.72 19.15
CA THR A 725 35.20 3.93 19.34
C THR A 725 35.21 3.10 20.63
N THR A 726 34.11 3.01 21.37
CA THR A 726 34.10 2.32 22.68
C THR A 726 33.06 1.22 22.86
N ALA A 727 32.38 0.78 21.79
CA ALA A 727 31.32 -0.23 21.89
C ALA A 727 31.68 -1.64 21.37
N ARG A 728 32.96 -1.95 21.10
CA ARG A 728 33.40 -3.33 20.77
C ARG A 728 33.90 -4.13 21.98
N HIS A 729 34.14 -3.51 23.15
CA HIS A 729 34.72 -4.20 24.32
C HIS A 729 33.90 -4.18 25.62
N GLY A 730 32.62 -3.84 25.57
CA GLY A 730 31.81 -3.76 26.79
C GLY A 730 30.34 -4.08 26.58
N MET A 731 30.02 -5.31 26.15
CA MET A 731 28.74 -5.97 26.40
C MET A 731 28.71 -7.38 25.78
N GLU A 732 29.68 -8.23 26.15
CA GLU A 732 29.48 -9.69 26.06
C GLU A 732 28.72 -10.15 27.30
N GLY A 733 27.39 -9.95 27.29
CA GLY A 733 26.50 -10.86 28.01
C GLY A 733 26.31 -12.10 27.14
N PRO A 734 26.17 -13.32 27.70
CA PRO A 734 26.11 -14.54 26.91
C PRO A 734 24.86 -14.52 26.02
N MET A 735 25.01 -14.14 24.76
CA MET A 735 23.97 -14.31 23.75
C MET A 735 23.88 -15.80 23.43
N ASN A 736 22.74 -16.40 23.79
CA ASN A 736 22.41 -17.76 23.41
C ASN A 736 22.39 -17.84 21.87
N SER A 737 23.40 -18.49 21.28
CA SER A 737 23.55 -18.69 19.83
C SER A 737 22.34 -19.39 19.16
N ASN A 738 21.43 -19.95 19.96
CA ASN A 738 20.21 -20.61 19.51
C ASN A 738 19.03 -19.68 19.21
N GLN A 739 19.02 -18.42 19.65
CA GLN A 739 17.85 -17.53 19.51
C GLN A 739 17.35 -17.33 18.05
N PRO A 740 18.20 -17.09 17.03
CA PRO A 740 17.75 -16.95 15.64
C PRO A 740 17.26 -18.28 15.05
N VAL A 741 17.89 -19.40 15.41
CA VAL A 741 17.45 -20.74 15.02
C VAL A 741 16.09 -21.06 15.65
N GLN A 742 15.88 -20.67 16.90
CA GLN A 742 14.63 -20.88 17.63
C GLN A 742 13.50 -20.00 17.08
N GLN A 743 13.79 -18.77 16.64
CA GLN A 743 12.82 -17.91 15.96
C GLN A 743 12.45 -18.46 14.57
N TYR A 744 13.43 -18.93 13.80
CA TYR A 744 13.18 -19.63 12.54
C TYR A 744 12.33 -20.90 12.77
N LEU A 745 12.68 -21.72 13.76
CA LEU A 745 11.92 -22.91 14.13
C LEU A 745 10.51 -22.54 14.62
N ASN A 746 10.34 -21.45 15.37
CA ASN A 746 9.02 -21.01 15.80
C ASN A 746 8.16 -20.55 14.62
N ASN A 747 8.72 -19.82 13.65
CA ASN A 747 8.02 -19.43 12.42
C ASN A 747 7.66 -20.65 11.56
N ALA A 748 8.58 -21.62 11.45
CA ALA A 748 8.33 -22.89 10.74
C ALA A 748 7.30 -23.77 11.47
N ASN A 749 7.37 -23.86 12.80
CA ASN A 749 6.48 -24.67 13.63
C ASN A 749 5.07 -24.05 13.74
N ALA A 750 4.93 -22.72 13.82
CA ALA A 750 3.64 -22.05 13.77
C ALA A 750 2.91 -22.31 12.43
N ARG A 751 3.66 -22.53 11.35
CA ARG A 751 3.11 -23.00 10.07
C ARG A 751 2.75 -24.50 10.10
N MET A 752 3.59 -25.36 10.68
CA MET A 752 3.28 -26.80 10.80
C MET A 752 2.09 -27.11 11.73
N SER A 753 1.91 -26.37 12.82
CA SER A 753 0.76 -26.53 13.73
C SER A 753 -0.57 -26.18 13.06
N ASN A 754 -0.54 -25.30 12.05
CA ASN A 754 -1.70 -24.98 11.22
C ASN A 754 -1.99 -26.06 10.16
N LEU A 755 -1.04 -26.96 9.89
CA LEU A 755 -1.19 -28.12 9.00
C LEU A 755 -1.65 -29.40 9.76
N SER A 756 -1.30 -29.54 11.04
CA SER A 756 -1.54 -30.76 11.83
C SER A 756 -2.91 -30.84 12.53
N THR A 757 -3.80 -29.86 12.35
CA THR A 757 -5.15 -29.84 12.99
C THR A 757 -6.29 -30.35 12.10
N SER A 758 -5.98 -31.06 11.01
CA SER A 758 -7.00 -31.78 10.21
C SER A 758 -7.07 -33.26 10.64
N PRO A 759 -8.24 -33.78 11.09
CA PRO A 759 -8.37 -35.20 11.39
C PRO A 759 -8.31 -36.00 10.09
N ILE A 760 -7.36 -36.94 10.03
CA ILE A 760 -7.23 -37.91 8.93
C ILE A 760 -8.50 -38.76 8.92
N ALA A 761 -9.37 -38.55 7.93
CA ALA A 761 -10.49 -39.46 7.64
C ALA A 761 -9.96 -40.70 6.90
N PRO A 762 -10.37 -41.93 7.27
CA PRO A 762 -9.89 -43.15 6.63
C PRO A 762 -10.47 -43.27 5.21
N PHE A 763 -9.58 -43.45 4.23
CA PHE A 763 -9.92 -43.82 2.86
C PHE A 763 -10.57 -45.21 2.84
N ASN A 764 -11.84 -45.29 2.46
CA ASN A 764 -12.55 -46.53 2.22
C ASN A 764 -12.49 -46.84 0.71
N VAL A 765 -11.78 -47.90 0.34
CA VAL A 765 -11.69 -48.40 -1.04
C VAL A 765 -12.86 -49.37 -1.25
N GLY A 766 -13.89 -48.92 -1.95
CA GLY A 766 -14.99 -49.76 -2.41
C GLY A 766 -14.94 -49.95 -3.92
N TRP A 767 -14.59 -51.15 -4.36
CA TRP A 767 -14.85 -51.64 -5.71
C TRP A 767 -16.35 -51.93 -5.87
N ASN A 768 -17.00 -51.22 -6.80
CA ASN A 768 -17.96 -51.71 -7.80
C ASN A 768 -18.56 -50.54 -8.57
#